data_AF-K5Z2I7-F1
#
_entry.id   AF-K5Z2I7-F1
#
_cell.length_a   1.000
_cell.length_b   1.000
_cell.length_c   1.000
_cell.angle_alpha   90.00
_cell.angle_beta   90.00
_cell.angle_gamma   90.00
#
_symmetry.space_group_name_H-M   'P 1'
#
loop_
_entity.id
_entity.type
_entity.pdbx_description
1 polymer ?
#
loop_
_entity_poly.entity_id
_entity_poly.type
_entity_poly.pdbx_seq_one_letter_code
_entity_poly.pdbx_strand_id
1 'polypeptide(L)'
;MVSGNPTIYGSSNSVVSSANGVGIYLADNQNAVTLFGAHDTLSAGLYQSGGSNGDSLLLVGNNNTIMDGGFGNGGVTINGSYNNFVSQQRIETTNVLVNGSNDTVSAMYVSGNFVINGDNALIIANNGNFTINGANDTVRVANATSIIVAGSNDTVIDQAQVGSSLPINLISGAAAAASDTTAGSAITVTGANDSVTALNNNNSITATGDSVSVSLQSYGNSATVSGNSSNVTAQTSSESISISGANSTVSTAVPITASSGSTSIAATTVSIASSVAASTTYNNGSSSIVDTTPGSGASTVNVTSGSGSVVATAGGTYNDSVGGNAYTIGGGTLVNLTAGGDTIRVTDGEQITRDTLAGTASVANTVILGSAVNIDLTANGTIGRYDVVSVTGSGSSGMLYGNMNDTLYAGGSNNLFAVTADASVTGNGGSLLVATGNNTLSVWTGSNTIEASGGASLYVTSSDNTISGSAMNLALQGGGNSVNLTGNATVSDANPWAYGIASGAETVQNQFTVQSGQFNLGGQDQLLQTGGSAAVTLAGGGNATLSGSQDSITATDQAYGGNNIVLTGANDSVSLINVAGSAATVSAALGAFVKASDDTGSKIGAVNDNSNESLVFIGGSGSSSTVLAAGSNTAVTLFGGQSNHNIVSGGNAGNNSLNGGGGTGDLFSAGGNNDVLIGGGGGYNTLVSAAGNETLTGAGLGNDLFSITGGGGTDLIGNFSGQMVLGAGLSVSSETVSGGSMNLVLNDGTHLILSGIGAIHQSGSVITAA
;
A
#
# COMPACT_ATOMS: atom_id res chain seq x y z
N MET A 1 -32.93 -19.98 88.97
CA MET A 1 -33.87 -20.29 87.89
C MET A 1 -35.09 -19.41 88.02
N VAL A 2 -35.57 -18.82 86.93
CA VAL A 2 -36.70 -17.88 86.91
C VAL A 2 -37.76 -18.32 85.90
N SER A 3 -39.03 -18.08 86.19
CA SER A 3 -40.19 -18.49 85.36
C SER A 3 -41.28 -17.41 85.24
N GLY A 4 -40.93 -16.15 85.52
CA GLY A 4 -41.80 -14.97 85.45
C GLY A 4 -41.00 -13.74 84.99
N ASN A 5 -41.44 -12.52 85.33
CA ASN A 5 -40.76 -11.29 84.90
C ASN A 5 -39.98 -10.59 86.04
N PRO A 6 -38.84 -11.15 86.51
CA PRO A 6 -38.15 -10.64 87.69
C PRO A 6 -37.28 -9.43 87.39
N THR A 7 -37.16 -8.56 88.38
CA THR A 7 -36.01 -7.65 88.53
C THR A 7 -34.99 -8.32 89.44
N ILE A 8 -33.77 -8.49 88.95
CA ILE A 8 -32.64 -9.08 89.69
C ILE A 8 -31.77 -7.96 90.24
N TYR A 9 -31.59 -7.96 91.57
CA TYR A 9 -30.69 -7.08 92.31
C TYR A 9 -29.50 -7.87 92.87
N GLY A 10 -28.37 -7.21 93.10
CA GLY A 10 -27.07 -7.77 93.50
C GLY A 10 -26.15 -8.05 92.30
N SER A 11 -24.85 -8.11 92.53
CA SER A 11 -23.86 -8.47 91.50
C SER A 11 -23.53 -9.97 91.49
N SER A 12 -22.95 -10.47 90.39
CA SER A 12 -22.50 -11.88 90.26
C SER A 12 -23.61 -12.95 90.29
N ASN A 13 -24.83 -12.62 89.86
CA ASN A 13 -25.90 -13.61 89.82
C ASN A 13 -25.75 -14.59 88.64
N SER A 14 -26.19 -15.84 88.83
CA SER A 14 -26.42 -16.78 87.73
C SER A 14 -27.93 -16.91 87.50
N VAL A 15 -28.40 -16.39 86.36
CA VAL A 15 -29.81 -16.37 85.97
C VAL A 15 -30.02 -17.35 84.83
N VAL A 16 -30.90 -18.32 85.04
CA VAL A 16 -31.26 -19.31 84.02
C VAL A 16 -32.79 -19.33 83.88
N SER A 17 -33.28 -19.19 82.65
CA SER A 17 -34.70 -19.34 82.29
C SER A 17 -34.85 -20.38 81.18
N SER A 18 -35.87 -21.23 81.31
CA SER A 18 -36.32 -22.15 80.26
C SER A 18 -37.78 -21.93 79.87
N ALA A 19 -38.42 -20.90 80.42
CA ALA A 19 -39.79 -20.53 80.09
C ALA A 19 -39.78 -19.54 78.93
N ASN A 20 -40.84 -19.55 78.11
CA ASN A 20 -41.01 -18.64 76.99
C ASN A 20 -41.72 -17.35 77.43
N GLY A 21 -41.40 -16.23 76.79
CA GLY A 21 -42.07 -14.94 77.02
C GLY A 21 -41.66 -14.25 78.33
N VAL A 22 -40.48 -14.58 78.86
CA VAL A 22 -39.97 -14.08 80.13
C VAL A 22 -39.29 -12.72 79.98
N GLY A 23 -39.70 -11.74 80.78
CA GLY A 23 -39.11 -10.40 80.85
C GLY A 23 -38.17 -10.23 82.06
N ILE A 24 -36.86 -10.23 81.86
CA ILE A 24 -35.88 -10.09 82.94
C ILE A 24 -35.29 -8.69 82.93
N TYR A 25 -35.26 -8.02 84.08
CA TYR A 25 -34.51 -6.77 84.27
C TYR A 25 -33.32 -6.99 85.21
N LEU A 26 -32.10 -6.67 84.76
CA LEU A 26 -30.89 -6.70 85.58
C LEU A 26 -30.57 -5.29 86.09
N ALA A 27 -30.53 -5.11 87.41
CA ALA A 27 -30.29 -3.81 88.02
C ALA A 27 -28.81 -3.52 88.33
N ASP A 28 -27.96 -4.56 88.39
CA ASP A 28 -26.55 -4.51 88.84
C ASP A 28 -25.65 -5.33 87.88
N ASN A 29 -24.33 -5.43 88.14
CA ASN A 29 -23.32 -5.96 87.19
C ASN A 29 -22.72 -7.36 87.55
N GLN A 30 -21.89 -7.89 86.65
CA GLN A 30 -21.21 -9.20 86.69
C GLN A 30 -22.13 -10.43 86.63
N ASN A 31 -23.33 -10.34 86.05
CA ASN A 31 -24.26 -11.47 86.02
C ASN A 31 -24.01 -12.41 84.85
N ALA A 32 -24.27 -13.71 85.03
CA ALA A 32 -24.29 -14.70 83.96
C ALA A 32 -25.73 -15.10 83.65
N VAL A 33 -26.20 -14.80 82.44
CA VAL A 33 -27.58 -15.10 82.01
C VAL A 33 -27.58 -16.19 80.96
N THR A 34 -28.42 -17.20 81.14
CA THR A 34 -28.69 -18.24 80.14
C THR A 34 -30.19 -18.35 79.87
N LEU A 35 -30.60 -18.15 78.61
CA LEU A 35 -32.00 -18.20 78.19
C LEU A 35 -32.19 -19.36 77.20
N PHE A 36 -32.91 -20.39 77.63
CA PHE A 36 -33.32 -21.52 76.78
C PHE A 36 -34.69 -21.31 76.13
N GLY A 37 -35.51 -20.40 76.69
CA GLY A 37 -36.84 -20.07 76.20
C GLY A 37 -36.84 -19.20 74.95
N ALA A 38 -38.00 -19.11 74.30
CA ALA A 38 -38.25 -18.28 73.14
C ALA A 38 -39.14 -17.07 73.48
N HIS A 39 -39.05 -16.00 72.68
CA HIS A 39 -39.82 -14.75 72.88
C HIS A 39 -39.54 -14.02 74.21
N ASP A 40 -38.41 -14.30 74.84
CA ASP A 40 -37.97 -13.66 76.06
C ASP A 40 -37.47 -12.24 75.78
N THR A 41 -37.61 -11.35 76.78
CA THR A 41 -37.04 -10.01 76.79
C THR A 41 -36.04 -9.89 77.93
N LEU A 42 -34.80 -9.52 77.64
CA LEU A 42 -33.81 -9.18 78.67
C LEU A 42 -33.49 -7.70 78.57
N SER A 43 -33.59 -6.98 79.69
CA SER A 43 -33.16 -5.59 79.79
C SER A 43 -32.15 -5.43 80.93
N ALA A 44 -31.04 -4.74 80.69
CA ALA A 44 -30.07 -4.41 81.72
C ALA A 44 -29.95 -2.89 81.89
N GLY A 45 -29.84 -2.41 83.13
CA GLY A 45 -29.77 -0.98 83.44
C GLY A 45 -28.49 -0.29 82.93
N LEU A 46 -28.57 1.02 82.66
CA LEU A 46 -27.43 1.86 82.25
C LEU A 46 -26.51 2.16 83.44
N TYR A 47 -25.26 1.69 83.41
CA TYR A 47 -24.26 1.97 84.45
C TYR A 47 -23.47 3.27 84.13
N GLN A 48 -23.58 4.29 85.00
CA GLN A 48 -23.01 5.64 84.75
C GLN A 48 -21.63 5.90 85.38
N SER A 49 -20.92 4.90 85.92
CA SER A 49 -19.67 5.15 86.64
C SER A 49 -18.53 4.19 86.29
N GLY A 50 -17.84 4.44 85.19
CA GLY A 50 -16.40 4.19 84.97
C GLY A 50 -15.76 2.84 85.31
N GLY A 51 -16.51 1.78 85.58
CA GLY A 51 -16.01 0.43 85.90
C GLY A 51 -16.63 -0.62 84.97
N SER A 52 -15.84 -1.64 84.62
CA SER A 52 -16.23 -2.73 83.72
C SER A 52 -17.48 -3.48 84.23
N ASN A 53 -18.54 -3.51 83.43
CA ASN A 53 -19.64 -4.46 83.64
C ASN A 53 -19.13 -5.86 83.29
N GLY A 54 -19.34 -6.88 84.10
CA GLY A 54 -18.80 -8.23 83.85
C GLY A 54 -19.83 -9.22 83.32
N ASP A 55 -20.96 -8.75 82.81
CA ASP A 55 -22.10 -9.61 82.48
C ASP A 55 -21.77 -10.52 81.28
N SER A 56 -22.26 -11.76 81.32
CA SER A 56 -22.19 -12.74 80.23
C SER A 56 -23.57 -13.20 79.83
N LEU A 57 -23.74 -13.47 78.54
CA LEU A 57 -25.01 -13.94 77.97
C LEU A 57 -24.79 -15.19 77.14
N LEU A 58 -25.57 -16.23 77.43
CA LEU A 58 -25.76 -17.39 76.57
C LEU A 58 -27.24 -17.50 76.17
N LEU A 59 -27.55 -17.16 74.93
CA LEU A 59 -28.90 -17.22 74.37
C LEU A 59 -29.04 -18.48 73.52
N VAL A 60 -29.83 -19.45 73.99
CA VAL A 60 -30.06 -20.73 73.29
C VAL A 60 -31.39 -20.74 72.55
N GLY A 61 -32.42 -20.07 73.07
CA GLY A 61 -33.73 -20.04 72.42
C GLY A 61 -33.86 -18.98 71.32
N ASN A 62 -35.03 -18.99 70.66
CA ASN A 62 -35.29 -18.21 69.44
C ASN A 62 -36.19 -16.99 69.69
N ASN A 63 -36.20 -16.02 68.77
CA ASN A 63 -37.12 -14.86 68.78
C ASN A 63 -37.02 -13.99 70.05
N ASN A 64 -35.87 -13.94 70.71
CA ASN A 64 -35.68 -13.17 71.92
C ASN A 64 -35.23 -11.74 71.60
N THR A 65 -35.59 -10.79 72.47
CA THR A 65 -35.15 -9.38 72.38
C THR A 65 -34.31 -9.01 73.59
N ILE A 66 -33.06 -8.64 73.36
CA ILE A 66 -32.11 -8.26 74.39
C ILE A 66 -31.78 -6.77 74.22
N MET A 67 -32.08 -5.95 75.22
CA MET A 67 -31.74 -4.53 75.27
C MET A 67 -30.85 -4.25 76.46
N ASP A 68 -29.56 -4.07 76.21
CA ASP A 68 -28.54 -4.05 77.25
C ASP A 68 -27.91 -2.66 77.46
N GLY A 69 -27.65 -2.35 78.73
CA GLY A 69 -26.93 -1.18 79.24
C GLY A 69 -25.43 -1.42 79.46
N GLY A 70 -24.86 -2.52 78.95
CA GLY A 70 -23.45 -2.81 78.79
C GLY A 70 -23.04 -4.18 79.36
N PHE A 71 -22.87 -5.20 78.52
CA PHE A 71 -22.09 -6.41 78.83
C PHE A 71 -20.59 -6.10 78.78
N GLY A 72 -19.76 -6.65 79.67
CA GLY A 72 -18.29 -6.57 79.50
C GLY A 72 -17.64 -7.95 79.50
N ASN A 73 -16.55 -8.17 80.24
CA ASN A 73 -15.57 -9.25 79.99
C ASN A 73 -16.10 -10.71 79.91
N GLY A 74 -17.37 -10.97 80.24
CA GLY A 74 -17.99 -12.29 80.30
C GLY A 74 -18.37 -12.93 78.96
N GLY A 75 -18.40 -12.16 77.86
CA GLY A 75 -18.71 -12.67 76.52
C GLY A 75 -20.21 -12.83 76.23
N VAL A 76 -20.57 -12.75 74.95
CA VAL A 76 -21.96 -12.90 74.46
C VAL A 76 -21.99 -14.03 73.44
N THR A 77 -22.84 -15.02 73.66
CA THR A 77 -23.05 -16.15 72.73
C THR A 77 -24.54 -16.27 72.40
N ILE A 78 -24.87 -16.22 71.11
CA ILE A 78 -26.23 -16.36 70.57
C ILE A 78 -26.27 -17.62 69.70
N ASN A 79 -26.88 -18.69 70.21
CA ASN A 79 -27.03 -19.97 69.53
C ASN A 79 -28.40 -20.15 68.88
N GLY A 80 -29.46 -19.56 69.46
CA GLY A 80 -30.79 -19.60 68.85
C GLY A 80 -30.91 -18.62 67.69
N SER A 81 -31.97 -18.72 66.91
CA SER A 81 -32.24 -17.94 65.69
C SER A 81 -33.31 -16.86 65.88
N TYR A 82 -33.36 -15.89 64.96
CA TYR A 82 -34.32 -14.79 64.96
C TYR A 82 -34.25 -13.88 66.20
N ASN A 83 -33.11 -13.83 66.85
CA ASN A 83 -32.90 -13.02 68.04
C ASN A 83 -32.51 -11.59 67.65
N ASN A 84 -32.93 -10.62 68.46
CA ASN A 84 -32.55 -9.22 68.34
C ASN A 84 -31.77 -8.81 69.59
N PHE A 85 -30.49 -8.47 69.40
CA PHE A 85 -29.61 -8.02 70.46
C PHE A 85 -29.19 -6.57 70.21
N VAL A 86 -29.45 -5.70 71.18
CA VAL A 86 -29.09 -4.28 71.13
C VAL A 86 -28.31 -3.92 72.38
N SER A 87 -27.05 -3.49 72.24
CA SER A 87 -26.26 -2.95 73.34
C SER A 87 -26.08 -1.45 73.20
N GLN A 88 -26.47 -0.71 74.23
CA GLN A 88 -26.43 0.74 74.31
C GLN A 88 -25.16 1.29 74.98
N GLN A 89 -24.23 0.42 75.38
CA GLN A 89 -22.98 0.77 76.05
C GLN A 89 -21.80 -0.04 75.50
N ARG A 90 -20.61 0.21 76.05
CA ARG A 90 -19.38 -0.44 75.61
C ARG A 90 -19.39 -1.94 75.92
N ILE A 91 -19.26 -2.77 74.88
CA ILE A 91 -19.02 -4.20 75.01
C ILE A 91 -17.51 -4.43 75.22
N GLU A 92 -17.12 -4.55 76.48
CA GLU A 92 -15.73 -4.86 76.90
C GLU A 92 -15.49 -6.38 76.93
N THR A 93 -15.79 -7.09 75.84
CA THR A 93 -15.65 -8.56 75.80
C THR A 93 -14.35 -9.00 75.17
N THR A 94 -13.97 -10.27 75.43
CA THR A 94 -13.00 -10.99 74.61
C THR A 94 -13.61 -11.43 73.28
N ASN A 95 -14.84 -11.97 73.27
CA ASN A 95 -15.56 -12.38 72.05
C ASN A 95 -17.10 -12.17 72.13
N VAL A 96 -17.73 -11.83 71.00
CA VAL A 96 -19.16 -11.98 70.71
C VAL A 96 -19.31 -13.07 69.65
N LEU A 97 -20.17 -14.06 69.89
CA LEU A 97 -20.36 -15.21 69.03
C LEU A 97 -21.83 -15.35 68.61
N VAL A 98 -22.10 -15.29 67.32
CA VAL A 98 -23.43 -15.44 66.72
C VAL A 98 -23.45 -16.74 65.91
N ASN A 99 -23.96 -17.81 66.50
CA ASN A 99 -24.05 -19.13 65.87
C ASN A 99 -25.44 -19.42 65.26
N GLY A 100 -26.48 -18.73 65.74
CA GLY A 100 -27.82 -18.83 65.19
C GLY A 100 -27.98 -18.08 63.88
N SER A 101 -29.03 -18.42 63.13
CA SER A 101 -29.35 -17.77 61.85
C SER A 101 -30.42 -16.69 62.00
N ASN A 102 -30.48 -15.75 61.05
CA ASN A 102 -31.47 -14.67 61.02
C ASN A 102 -31.44 -13.75 62.26
N ASP A 103 -30.29 -13.66 62.92
CA ASP A 103 -30.12 -12.83 64.11
C ASP A 103 -29.77 -11.38 63.74
N THR A 104 -30.26 -10.43 64.52
CA THR A 104 -29.87 -9.02 64.42
C THR A 104 -29.07 -8.62 65.64
N VAL A 105 -27.88 -8.06 65.46
CA VAL A 105 -27.03 -7.60 66.56
C VAL A 105 -26.60 -6.16 66.31
N SER A 106 -26.95 -5.26 67.22
CA SER A 106 -26.56 -3.84 67.21
C SER A 106 -25.70 -3.53 68.43
N ALA A 107 -24.42 -3.25 68.26
CA ALA A 107 -23.47 -2.97 69.33
C ALA A 107 -22.84 -1.58 69.17
N MET A 108 -22.99 -0.71 70.18
CA MET A 108 -22.48 0.66 70.10
C MET A 108 -20.94 0.76 70.13
N TYR A 109 -20.25 -0.17 70.79
CA TYR A 109 -18.79 -0.30 70.77
C TYR A 109 -18.40 -1.72 71.16
N VAL A 110 -17.43 -2.32 70.47
CA VAL A 110 -16.86 -3.64 70.78
C VAL A 110 -15.34 -3.54 70.88
N SER A 111 -14.74 -4.03 71.96
CA SER A 111 -13.27 -4.06 72.11
C SER A 111 -12.61 -5.35 71.61
N GLY A 112 -13.37 -6.44 71.50
CA GLY A 112 -12.89 -7.80 71.20
C GLY A 112 -13.25 -8.30 69.81
N ASN A 113 -13.29 -9.62 69.64
CA ASN A 113 -13.67 -10.24 68.37
C ASN A 113 -15.18 -10.46 68.27
N PHE A 114 -15.71 -10.39 67.06
CA PHE A 114 -17.08 -10.64 66.69
C PHE A 114 -17.08 -11.75 65.64
N VAL A 115 -17.59 -12.92 66.00
CA VAL A 115 -17.57 -14.12 65.14
C VAL A 115 -19.01 -14.49 64.78
N ILE A 116 -19.30 -14.53 63.48
CA ILE A 116 -20.61 -14.87 62.92
C ILE A 116 -20.46 -16.21 62.23
N ASN A 117 -21.14 -17.23 62.74
CA ASN A 117 -21.14 -18.58 62.19
C ASN A 117 -22.48 -18.98 61.57
N GLY A 118 -23.58 -18.36 62.00
CA GLY A 118 -24.90 -18.65 61.47
C GLY A 118 -25.27 -17.74 60.30
N ASP A 119 -26.12 -18.25 59.41
CA ASP A 119 -26.49 -17.56 58.16
C ASP A 119 -27.52 -16.44 58.35
N ASN A 120 -27.55 -15.48 57.41
CA ASN A 120 -28.53 -14.38 57.33
C ASN A 120 -28.52 -13.44 58.54
N ALA A 121 -27.38 -13.24 59.19
CA ALA A 121 -27.23 -12.32 60.30
C ALA A 121 -27.16 -10.86 59.82
N LEU A 122 -27.78 -9.93 60.56
CA LEU A 122 -27.64 -8.48 60.38
C LEU A 122 -26.87 -7.90 61.56
N ILE A 123 -25.63 -7.49 61.33
CA ILE A 123 -24.77 -6.93 62.37
C ILE A 123 -24.56 -5.44 62.13
N ILE A 124 -24.75 -4.63 63.16
CA ILE A 124 -24.45 -3.19 63.18
C ILE A 124 -23.54 -2.93 64.36
N ALA A 125 -22.28 -2.62 64.13
CA ALA A 125 -21.30 -2.52 65.21
C ALA A 125 -20.35 -1.33 65.06
N ASN A 126 -19.73 -0.91 66.17
CA ASN A 126 -18.58 0.00 66.15
C ASN A 126 -17.38 -0.66 66.80
N ASN A 127 -16.21 -0.58 66.18
CA ASN A 127 -14.96 -1.15 66.67
C ASN A 127 -14.96 -2.69 66.78
N GLY A 128 -13.78 -3.28 66.99
CA GLY A 128 -13.59 -4.74 67.14
C GLY A 128 -13.05 -5.45 65.89
N ASN A 129 -12.80 -6.74 66.01
CA ASN A 129 -12.35 -7.61 64.90
C ASN A 129 -13.49 -8.52 64.44
N PHE A 130 -13.82 -8.55 63.15
CA PHE A 130 -14.96 -9.32 62.63
C PHE A 130 -14.48 -10.55 61.87
N THR A 131 -15.12 -11.69 62.10
CA THR A 131 -14.93 -12.93 61.34
C THR A 131 -16.29 -13.46 60.95
N ILE A 132 -16.55 -13.55 59.64
CA ILE A 132 -17.83 -13.95 59.06
C ILE A 132 -17.64 -15.30 58.38
N ASN A 133 -18.21 -16.34 58.97
CA ASN A 133 -18.11 -17.73 58.49
C ASN A 133 -19.44 -18.25 57.94
N GLY A 134 -20.57 -17.70 58.40
CA GLY A 134 -21.92 -18.01 57.90
C GLY A 134 -22.14 -17.46 56.49
N ALA A 135 -23.27 -17.79 55.88
CA ALA A 135 -23.60 -17.31 54.54
C ALA A 135 -24.73 -16.27 54.55
N ASN A 136 -24.72 -15.37 53.56
CA ASN A 136 -25.75 -14.34 53.36
C ASN A 136 -25.82 -13.32 54.50
N ASP A 137 -24.72 -13.08 55.20
CA ASP A 137 -24.67 -12.14 56.31
C ASP A 137 -24.54 -10.70 55.81
N THR A 138 -25.11 -9.75 56.54
CA THR A 138 -24.94 -8.31 56.30
C THR A 138 -24.28 -7.68 57.52
N VAL A 139 -23.03 -7.23 57.38
CA VAL A 139 -22.26 -6.61 58.46
C VAL A 139 -22.00 -5.14 58.13
N ARG A 140 -22.56 -4.25 58.96
CA ARG A 140 -22.34 -2.81 58.92
C ARG A 140 -21.49 -2.42 60.10
N VAL A 141 -20.25 -2.00 59.86
CA VAL A 141 -19.32 -1.68 60.95
C VAL A 141 -18.68 -0.31 60.75
N ALA A 142 -18.40 0.40 61.83
CA ALA A 142 -17.57 1.60 61.81
C ALA A 142 -16.35 1.42 62.72
N ASN A 143 -15.18 1.90 62.30
CA ASN A 143 -13.93 1.84 63.06
C ASN A 143 -13.50 0.41 63.45
N ALA A 144 -13.82 -0.61 62.65
CA ALA A 144 -13.31 -1.97 62.87
C ALA A 144 -11.78 -1.98 62.96
N THR A 145 -11.16 -2.97 63.58
CA THR A 145 -9.69 -3.15 63.52
C THR A 145 -9.29 -4.15 62.43
N SER A 146 -10.14 -5.15 62.15
CA SER A 146 -9.99 -6.07 61.03
C SER A 146 -11.33 -6.70 60.68
N ILE A 147 -11.50 -7.06 59.40
CA ILE A 147 -12.68 -7.81 58.93
C ILE A 147 -12.19 -8.97 58.07
N ILE A 148 -12.62 -10.18 58.41
CA ILE A 148 -12.35 -11.40 57.66
C ILE A 148 -13.68 -12.00 57.21
N VAL A 149 -13.84 -12.19 55.90
CA VAL A 149 -15.02 -12.81 55.28
C VAL A 149 -14.62 -14.16 54.71
N ALA A 150 -15.03 -15.24 55.37
CA ALA A 150 -14.77 -16.62 54.97
C ALA A 150 -16.03 -17.33 54.41
N GLY A 151 -17.20 -16.85 54.81
CA GLY A 151 -18.51 -17.29 54.35
C GLY A 151 -18.87 -16.85 52.93
N SER A 152 -19.97 -17.39 52.40
CA SER A 152 -20.41 -17.14 51.02
C SER A 152 -21.55 -16.13 50.95
N ASN A 153 -21.55 -15.29 49.91
CA ASN A 153 -22.62 -14.31 49.67
C ASN A 153 -22.83 -13.27 50.78
N ASP A 154 -21.76 -12.93 51.50
CA ASP A 154 -21.81 -11.94 52.58
C ASP A 154 -21.66 -10.52 52.05
N THR A 155 -22.32 -9.56 52.70
CA THR A 155 -22.21 -8.14 52.42
C THR A 155 -21.60 -7.40 53.60
N VAL A 156 -20.42 -6.81 53.41
CA VAL A 156 -19.75 -5.97 54.39
C VAL A 156 -19.80 -4.52 53.96
N ILE A 157 -20.26 -3.65 54.86
CA ILE A 157 -20.31 -2.20 54.67
C ILE A 157 -19.51 -1.55 55.80
N ASP A 158 -18.34 -1.00 55.48
CA ASP A 158 -17.56 -0.21 56.42
C ASP A 158 -18.00 1.27 56.37
N GLN A 159 -18.22 1.87 57.54
CA GLN A 159 -18.72 3.23 57.80
C GLN A 159 -17.76 4.07 58.67
N ALA A 160 -16.46 3.76 58.72
CA ALA A 160 -15.53 4.47 59.62
C ALA A 160 -15.30 5.96 59.26
N GLN A 161 -14.79 6.72 60.24
CA GLN A 161 -14.40 8.12 60.09
C GLN A 161 -13.16 8.27 59.18
N VAL A 162 -13.08 9.37 58.44
CA VAL A 162 -12.01 9.66 57.48
C VAL A 162 -10.63 9.59 58.17
N GLY A 163 -9.74 8.68 57.73
CA GLY A 163 -8.33 8.61 58.15
C GLY A 163 -7.88 7.36 58.93
N SER A 164 -8.75 6.37 59.17
CA SER A 164 -8.33 5.04 59.67
C SER A 164 -8.09 4.07 58.51
N SER A 165 -6.88 3.55 58.36
CA SER A 165 -6.56 2.48 57.39
C SER A 165 -6.95 1.13 57.98
N LEU A 166 -7.86 0.40 57.31
CA LEU A 166 -8.36 -0.89 57.79
C LEU A 166 -8.03 -2.03 56.82
N PRO A 167 -7.54 -3.17 57.33
CA PRO A 167 -7.41 -4.38 56.53
C PRO A 167 -8.76 -5.12 56.42
N ILE A 168 -9.28 -5.23 55.20
CA ILE A 168 -10.44 -6.09 54.86
C ILE A 168 -9.91 -7.28 54.05
N ASN A 169 -10.10 -8.50 54.54
CA ASN A 169 -9.68 -9.73 53.88
C ASN A 169 -10.88 -10.57 53.45
N LEU A 170 -11.12 -10.64 52.16
CA LEU A 170 -12.10 -11.54 51.53
C LEU A 170 -11.38 -12.82 51.12
N ILE A 171 -11.68 -13.92 51.81
CA ILE A 171 -11.03 -15.22 51.65
C ILE A 171 -12.01 -16.32 51.24
N SER A 172 -13.27 -15.98 50.95
CA SER A 172 -14.31 -16.96 50.69
C SER A 172 -14.23 -17.56 49.28
N GLY A 173 -14.73 -18.78 49.12
CA GLY A 173 -14.77 -19.43 47.80
C GLY A 173 -15.92 -18.96 46.90
N ALA A 174 -16.80 -18.07 47.39
CA ALA A 174 -18.04 -17.72 46.69
C ALA A 174 -18.61 -16.33 47.08
N ALA A 175 -18.50 -15.39 46.13
CA ALA A 175 -19.36 -14.21 45.95
C ALA A 175 -19.62 -13.30 47.16
N ALA A 176 -18.57 -12.94 47.91
CA ALA A 176 -18.68 -11.89 48.93
C ALA A 176 -18.63 -10.48 48.31
N ALA A 177 -19.31 -9.52 48.95
CA ALA A 177 -19.34 -8.12 48.57
C ALA A 177 -18.83 -7.24 49.71
N ALA A 178 -17.82 -6.41 49.45
CA ALA A 178 -17.38 -5.37 50.38
C ALA A 178 -17.56 -3.98 49.77
N SER A 179 -18.24 -3.09 50.48
CA SER A 179 -18.28 -1.66 50.18
C SER A 179 -17.55 -0.90 51.27
N ASP A 180 -16.51 -0.17 50.89
CA ASP A 180 -15.68 0.57 51.84
C ASP A 180 -15.90 2.07 51.71
N THR A 181 -16.42 2.71 52.76
CA THR A 181 -16.53 4.17 52.86
C THR A 181 -15.37 4.79 53.65
N THR A 182 -14.27 4.10 53.87
CA THR A 182 -13.09 4.66 54.52
C THR A 182 -12.05 5.09 53.49
N ALA A 183 -11.18 6.02 53.86
CA ALA A 183 -10.12 6.51 53.00
C ALA A 183 -8.78 5.92 53.46
N GLY A 184 -8.00 5.35 52.54
CA GLY A 184 -6.67 4.78 52.85
C GLY A 184 -6.67 3.33 53.31
N SER A 185 -7.74 2.58 53.06
CA SER A 185 -7.86 1.18 53.48
C SER A 185 -7.17 0.22 52.52
N ALA A 186 -6.75 -0.93 53.06
CA ALA A 186 -6.09 -1.99 52.32
C ALA A 186 -7.03 -3.20 52.24
N ILE A 187 -7.52 -3.50 51.04
CA ILE A 187 -8.48 -4.58 50.80
C ILE A 187 -7.77 -5.70 50.06
N THR A 188 -7.74 -6.90 50.63
CA THR A 188 -7.18 -8.09 49.98
C THR A 188 -8.31 -9.05 49.61
N VAL A 189 -8.35 -9.45 48.34
CA VAL A 189 -9.31 -10.41 47.80
C VAL A 189 -8.55 -11.63 47.28
N THR A 190 -8.73 -12.76 47.95
CA THR A 190 -8.14 -14.05 47.52
C THR A 190 -9.21 -15.03 47.04
N GLY A 191 -10.47 -14.76 47.38
CA GLY A 191 -11.63 -15.52 46.96
C GLY A 191 -12.04 -15.30 45.51
N ALA A 192 -12.76 -16.28 44.96
CA ALA A 192 -13.26 -16.22 43.58
C ALA A 192 -14.70 -15.70 43.54
N ASN A 193 -15.05 -15.00 42.46
CA ASN A 193 -16.37 -14.38 42.23
C ASN A 193 -16.74 -13.25 43.21
N ASP A 194 -15.76 -12.71 43.94
CA ASP A 194 -15.99 -11.65 44.92
C ASP A 194 -16.11 -10.28 44.25
N SER A 195 -16.76 -9.34 44.95
CA SER A 195 -16.88 -7.95 44.53
C SER A 195 -16.44 -6.96 45.60
N VAL A 196 -15.73 -5.92 45.18
CA VAL A 196 -15.27 -4.84 46.06
C VAL A 196 -15.60 -3.50 45.44
N THR A 197 -16.22 -2.61 46.23
CA THR A 197 -16.48 -1.23 45.85
C THR A 197 -15.76 -0.28 46.80
N ALA A 198 -14.76 0.46 46.30
CA ALA A 198 -14.12 1.55 47.02
C ALA A 198 -14.90 2.85 46.76
N LEU A 199 -15.61 3.32 47.78
CA LEU A 199 -16.47 4.51 47.70
C LEU A 199 -15.73 5.82 48.04
N ASN A 200 -14.58 5.74 48.70
CA ASN A 200 -13.77 6.90 49.11
C ASN A 200 -12.35 6.85 48.54
N ASN A 201 -11.52 7.84 48.91
CA ASN A 201 -10.22 8.10 48.27
C ASN A 201 -9.07 7.23 48.82
N ASN A 202 -8.02 7.04 48.01
CA ASN A 202 -6.73 6.45 48.41
C ASN A 202 -6.76 5.01 48.94
N ASN A 203 -7.79 4.22 48.61
CA ASN A 203 -7.87 2.81 48.97
C ASN A 203 -6.94 1.97 48.08
N SER A 204 -6.37 0.90 48.63
CA SER A 204 -5.52 -0.04 47.91
C SER A 204 -6.14 -1.42 47.90
N ILE A 205 -6.48 -1.93 46.72
CA ILE A 205 -7.12 -3.22 46.51
C ILE A 205 -6.11 -4.16 45.88
N THR A 206 -5.89 -5.32 46.49
CA THR A 206 -5.09 -6.41 45.92
C THR A 206 -5.98 -7.63 45.72
N ALA A 207 -6.24 -8.01 44.47
CA ALA A 207 -7.06 -9.16 44.13
C ALA A 207 -6.24 -10.25 43.42
N THR A 208 -6.29 -11.46 43.95
CA THR A 208 -5.58 -12.64 43.42
C THR A 208 -6.53 -13.77 43.03
N GLY A 209 -7.78 -13.74 43.50
CA GLY A 209 -8.80 -14.70 43.10
C GLY A 209 -9.36 -14.45 41.70
N ASP A 210 -9.92 -15.49 41.10
CA ASP A 210 -10.51 -15.45 39.76
C ASP A 210 -11.92 -14.83 39.77
N SER A 211 -12.32 -14.21 38.66
CA SER A 211 -13.65 -13.60 38.47
C SER A 211 -14.00 -12.52 39.50
N VAL A 212 -13.00 -11.78 40.00
CA VAL A 212 -13.20 -10.70 40.98
C VAL A 212 -13.66 -9.43 40.27
N SER A 213 -14.67 -8.76 40.82
CA SER A 213 -15.17 -7.47 40.34
C SER A 213 -14.78 -6.32 41.27
N VAL A 214 -13.91 -5.42 40.81
CA VAL A 214 -13.48 -4.23 41.54
C VAL A 214 -14.15 -2.99 40.96
N SER A 215 -14.76 -2.17 41.81
CA SER A 215 -15.35 -0.87 41.44
C SER A 215 -14.68 0.26 42.23
N LEU A 216 -14.02 1.18 41.53
CA LEU A 216 -13.38 2.37 42.10
C LEU A 216 -14.28 3.59 41.80
N GLN A 217 -14.89 4.18 42.83
CA GLN A 217 -15.87 5.28 42.66
C GLN A 217 -15.36 6.67 43.06
N SER A 218 -14.10 6.77 43.51
CA SER A 218 -13.50 8.01 44.02
C SER A 218 -11.99 8.09 43.72
N TYR A 219 -11.39 9.25 43.96
CA TYR A 219 -10.03 9.59 43.50
C TYR A 219 -8.88 8.89 44.25
N GLY A 220 -7.75 8.66 43.57
CA GLY A 220 -6.50 8.21 44.21
C GLY A 220 -6.48 6.73 44.63
N ASN A 221 -7.51 5.96 44.29
CA ASN A 221 -7.58 4.54 44.58
C ASN A 221 -6.59 3.74 43.73
N SER A 222 -6.13 2.60 44.25
CA SER A 222 -5.26 1.66 43.54
C SER A 222 -5.84 0.26 43.53
N ALA A 223 -5.69 -0.45 42.40
CA ALA A 223 -6.11 -1.84 42.26
C ALA A 223 -5.00 -2.65 41.58
N THR A 224 -4.51 -3.69 42.26
CA THR A 224 -3.60 -4.70 41.70
C THR A 224 -4.34 -6.02 41.58
N VAL A 225 -4.62 -6.47 40.36
CA VAL A 225 -5.46 -7.64 40.07
C VAL A 225 -4.67 -8.68 39.26
N SER A 226 -4.53 -9.89 39.78
CA SER A 226 -3.75 -10.96 39.14
C SER A 226 -4.55 -12.23 38.83
N GLY A 227 -5.76 -12.37 39.38
CA GLY A 227 -6.66 -13.46 39.03
C GLY A 227 -7.28 -13.31 37.64
N ASN A 228 -7.69 -14.44 37.05
CA ASN A 228 -8.22 -14.53 35.70
C ASN A 228 -9.69 -14.12 35.65
N SER A 229 -10.17 -13.66 34.49
CA SER A 229 -11.56 -13.26 34.23
C SER A 229 -12.09 -12.18 35.18
N SER A 230 -11.18 -11.40 35.78
CA SER A 230 -11.50 -10.37 36.76
C SER A 230 -11.76 -9.03 36.07
N ASN A 231 -12.65 -8.22 36.63
CA ASN A 231 -13.09 -6.97 36.05
C ASN A 231 -12.76 -5.81 36.99
N VAL A 232 -12.19 -4.73 36.46
CA VAL A 232 -11.98 -3.47 37.20
C VAL A 232 -12.78 -2.37 36.52
N THR A 233 -13.69 -1.74 37.26
CA THR A 233 -14.44 -0.57 36.81
C THR A 233 -13.98 0.67 37.56
N ALA A 234 -13.57 1.73 36.88
CA ALA A 234 -13.23 3.03 37.49
C ALA A 234 -14.19 4.14 37.04
N GLN A 235 -14.73 4.91 37.98
CA GLN A 235 -15.71 5.97 37.70
C GLN A 235 -15.15 7.39 37.82
N THR A 236 -13.96 7.57 38.38
CA THR A 236 -13.29 8.87 38.55
C THR A 236 -11.94 8.88 37.83
N SER A 237 -11.16 9.95 38.00
CA SER A 237 -9.81 10.08 37.49
C SER A 237 -8.76 9.93 38.61
N SER A 238 -7.49 9.75 38.26
CA SER A 238 -6.35 9.58 39.19
C SER A 238 -6.27 8.24 39.95
N GLU A 239 -6.80 7.15 39.42
CA GLU A 239 -6.60 5.80 39.94
C GLU A 239 -5.31 5.14 39.41
N SER A 240 -4.73 4.22 40.19
CA SER A 240 -3.59 3.39 39.80
C SER A 240 -4.02 1.93 39.63
N ILE A 241 -4.15 1.46 38.40
CA ILE A 241 -4.64 0.11 38.10
C ILE A 241 -3.51 -0.73 37.48
N SER A 242 -3.26 -1.89 38.06
CA SER A 242 -2.40 -2.94 37.54
C SER A 242 -3.20 -4.23 37.41
N ILE A 243 -3.28 -4.80 36.21
CA ILE A 243 -3.99 -6.04 35.95
C ILE A 243 -3.12 -7.00 35.15
N SER A 244 -3.09 -8.27 35.56
CA SER A 244 -2.21 -9.30 34.97
C SER A 244 -2.82 -10.67 34.71
N GLY A 245 -4.03 -10.94 35.23
CA GLY A 245 -4.73 -12.19 34.95
C GLY A 245 -5.24 -12.28 33.51
N ALA A 246 -5.41 -13.50 33.00
CA ALA A 246 -5.93 -13.76 31.66
C ALA A 246 -7.44 -13.47 31.58
N ASN A 247 -7.93 -13.02 30.42
CA ASN A 247 -9.35 -12.68 30.16
C ASN A 247 -9.93 -11.60 31.11
N SER A 248 -9.08 -10.80 31.75
CA SER A 248 -9.50 -9.79 32.70
C SER A 248 -9.77 -8.45 31.98
N THR A 249 -10.75 -7.68 32.44
CA THR A 249 -11.17 -6.44 31.77
C THR A 249 -11.00 -5.21 32.65
N VAL A 250 -10.76 -4.06 32.02
CA VAL A 250 -10.76 -2.75 32.69
C VAL A 250 -11.72 -1.83 31.94
N SER A 251 -12.74 -1.34 32.63
CA SER A 251 -13.73 -0.41 32.09
C SER A 251 -13.69 0.90 32.86
N THR A 252 -13.68 2.06 32.19
CA THR A 252 -13.75 3.34 32.89
C THR A 252 -14.91 4.20 32.39
N ALA A 253 -15.58 4.93 33.28
CA ALA A 253 -16.70 5.82 32.92
C ALA A 253 -16.25 7.27 32.63
N VAL A 254 -15.03 7.64 33.04
CA VAL A 254 -14.41 8.96 32.89
C VAL A 254 -12.97 8.76 32.37
N PRO A 255 -12.44 9.65 31.51
CA PRO A 255 -11.06 9.56 31.08
C PRO A 255 -10.10 9.61 32.27
N ILE A 256 -9.26 8.58 32.41
CA ILE A 256 -8.23 8.53 33.45
C ILE A 256 -7.27 9.70 33.20
N THR A 257 -7.35 10.75 34.01
CA THR A 257 -6.39 11.85 33.98
C THR A 257 -5.25 11.48 34.93
N ALA A 258 -4.11 11.05 34.38
CA ALA A 258 -2.97 10.65 35.20
C ALA A 258 -2.33 11.89 35.88
N SER A 259 -2.65 12.15 37.15
CA SER A 259 -1.76 12.93 38.01
C SER A 259 -0.65 12.00 38.52
N SER A 260 0.50 11.99 37.84
CA SER A 260 1.79 11.38 38.26
C SER A 260 1.86 9.85 38.50
N GLY A 261 0.78 9.09 38.31
CA GLY A 261 0.80 7.62 38.39
C GLY A 261 0.88 6.97 37.00
N SER A 262 1.86 6.09 36.77
CA SER A 262 1.92 5.27 35.57
C SER A 262 0.85 4.17 35.63
N THR A 263 -0.10 4.15 34.69
CA THR A 263 -0.99 2.99 34.52
C THR A 263 -0.23 1.93 33.74
N SER A 264 0.20 0.86 34.39
CA SER A 264 0.87 -0.28 33.75
C SER A 264 -0.10 -1.45 33.66
N ILE A 265 -0.62 -1.68 32.46
CA ILE A 265 -1.47 -2.84 32.16
C ILE A 265 -0.56 -3.92 31.56
N ALA A 266 -0.54 -5.11 32.18
CA ALA A 266 0.30 -6.23 31.78
C ALA A 266 -0.52 -7.53 31.78
N ALA A 267 -1.57 -7.60 30.95
CA ALA A 267 -2.47 -8.75 30.87
C ALA A 267 -2.48 -9.38 29.46
N THR A 268 -2.96 -10.63 29.39
CA THR A 268 -3.02 -11.46 28.17
C THR A 268 -4.27 -11.19 27.31
N THR A 269 -5.24 -10.44 27.83
CA THR A 269 -6.40 -9.92 27.09
C THR A 269 -6.92 -8.69 27.83
N VAL A 270 -7.04 -7.55 27.17
CA VAL A 270 -7.49 -6.29 27.78
C VAL A 270 -8.48 -5.61 26.83
N SER A 271 -9.76 -5.56 27.20
CA SER A 271 -10.76 -4.75 26.50
C SER A 271 -11.00 -3.48 27.31
N ILE A 272 -10.65 -2.31 26.78
CA ILE A 272 -10.92 -1.01 27.40
C ILE A 272 -12.05 -0.35 26.61
N ALA A 273 -13.14 -0.01 27.27
CA ALA A 273 -14.36 0.47 26.60
C ALA A 273 -14.52 2.00 26.59
N SER A 274 -13.46 2.80 26.81
CA SER A 274 -13.62 4.27 26.86
C SER A 274 -12.31 5.08 26.76
N SER A 275 -12.51 6.40 26.61
CA SER A 275 -11.52 7.44 26.38
C SER A 275 -10.32 7.41 27.31
N VAL A 276 -9.17 7.10 26.74
CA VAL A 276 -7.86 7.27 27.38
C VAL A 276 -7.49 8.76 27.29
N ALA A 277 -6.89 9.35 28.33
CA ALA A 277 -6.30 10.69 28.28
C ALA A 277 -4.87 10.68 28.84
N ALA A 278 -3.94 11.32 28.13
CA ALA A 278 -2.53 11.61 28.46
C ALA A 278 -1.63 10.44 28.93
N SER A 279 -0.75 9.98 28.02
CA SER A 279 0.42 9.11 28.23
C SER A 279 0.16 7.82 29.02
N THR A 280 -0.53 6.86 28.41
CA THR A 280 -0.63 5.49 28.95
C THR A 280 0.43 4.59 28.30
N THR A 281 1.22 3.89 29.13
CA THR A 281 2.20 2.91 28.63
C THR A 281 1.59 1.51 28.72
N TYR A 282 1.34 0.91 27.56
CA TYR A 282 0.82 -0.44 27.47
C TYR A 282 1.97 -1.43 27.28
N ASN A 283 2.19 -2.28 28.28
CA ASN A 283 3.03 -3.47 28.14
C ASN A 283 2.14 -4.60 27.65
N ASN A 284 1.84 -4.59 26.36
CA ASN A 284 0.91 -5.54 25.77
C ASN A 284 1.53 -6.95 25.78
N GLY A 285 0.94 -7.90 26.51
CA GLY A 285 1.18 -9.31 26.25
C GLY A 285 0.15 -9.81 25.24
N SER A 286 0.54 -10.13 24.00
CA SER A 286 -0.29 -10.80 22.97
C SER A 286 -1.76 -10.32 22.78
N SER A 287 -2.15 -9.10 23.17
CA SER A 287 -3.55 -8.68 23.35
C SER A 287 -4.06 -7.72 22.26
N SER A 288 -5.38 -7.68 22.08
CA SER A 288 -6.06 -6.69 21.22
C SER A 288 -6.54 -5.49 22.03
N ILE A 289 -6.19 -4.27 21.61
CA ILE A 289 -6.68 -3.01 22.16
C ILE A 289 -7.82 -2.53 21.27
N VAL A 290 -9.00 -2.26 21.84
CA VAL A 290 -10.10 -1.62 21.12
C VAL A 290 -10.32 -0.25 21.76
N ASP A 291 -9.89 0.82 21.10
CA ASP A 291 -10.18 2.20 21.52
C ASP A 291 -11.36 2.74 20.69
N THR A 292 -12.53 2.80 21.32
CA THR A 292 -13.78 3.16 20.63
C THR A 292 -14.11 4.66 20.68
N THR A 293 -13.51 5.45 21.57
CA THR A 293 -13.89 6.88 21.74
C THR A 293 -12.81 7.68 22.49
N PRO A 294 -12.10 8.64 21.87
CA PRO A 294 -11.16 9.51 22.57
C PRO A 294 -11.87 10.65 23.30
N GLY A 295 -11.34 10.97 24.48
CA GLY A 295 -11.55 12.28 25.08
C GLY A 295 -10.84 13.31 24.22
N SER A 296 -11.42 14.50 24.11
CA SER A 296 -10.81 15.63 23.40
C SER A 296 -9.48 16.02 24.07
N GLY A 297 -8.35 15.50 23.60
CA GLY A 297 -7.02 15.85 24.10
C GLY A 297 -5.96 14.80 23.79
N ALA A 298 -4.74 15.25 23.49
CA ALA A 298 -3.56 14.47 23.11
C ALA A 298 -3.36 13.20 23.96
N SER A 299 -3.89 12.09 23.46
CA SER A 299 -3.76 10.78 24.10
C SER A 299 -2.66 10.02 23.39
N THR A 300 -1.60 9.73 24.15
CA THR A 300 -0.45 8.98 23.66
C THR A 300 -0.52 7.57 24.22
N VAL A 301 -0.65 6.60 23.33
CA VAL A 301 -0.59 5.16 23.64
C VAL A 301 0.79 4.67 23.23
N ASN A 302 1.63 4.29 24.19
CA ASN A 302 2.93 3.68 23.89
C ASN A 302 2.82 2.15 23.93
N VAL A 303 3.16 1.48 22.84
CA VAL A 303 3.30 0.02 22.79
C VAL A 303 4.78 -0.32 22.91
N THR A 304 5.15 -0.96 24.02
CA THR A 304 6.56 -1.18 24.43
C THR A 304 6.96 -2.66 24.51
N SER A 305 6.03 -3.60 24.34
CA SER A 305 6.28 -5.05 24.27
C SER A 305 5.08 -5.80 23.67
N GLY A 306 5.33 -7.01 23.11
CA GLY A 306 4.34 -7.97 22.59
C GLY A 306 3.87 -7.78 21.14
N SER A 307 2.96 -8.65 20.69
CA SER A 307 2.31 -8.62 19.36
C SER A 307 0.79 -8.59 19.52
N GLY A 308 0.11 -7.54 19.04
CA GLY A 308 -1.32 -7.35 19.29
C GLY A 308 -2.08 -6.70 18.13
N SER A 309 -3.41 -6.60 18.28
CA SER A 309 -4.25 -5.87 17.32
C SER A 309 -4.87 -4.63 17.96
N VAL A 310 -4.58 -3.44 17.42
CA VAL A 310 -5.13 -2.17 17.89
C VAL A 310 -6.23 -1.73 16.94
N VAL A 311 -7.44 -1.53 17.43
CA VAL A 311 -8.56 -0.93 16.69
C VAL A 311 -8.79 0.48 17.24
N ALA A 312 -8.46 1.50 16.45
CA ALA A 312 -8.57 2.91 16.83
C ALA A 312 -9.50 3.63 15.84
N THR A 313 -10.77 3.79 16.21
CA THR A 313 -11.81 4.29 15.28
C THR A 313 -12.12 5.79 15.42
N ALA A 314 -11.47 6.49 16.35
CA ALA A 314 -11.61 7.92 16.53
C ALA A 314 -10.27 8.50 17.05
N GLY A 315 -9.85 9.66 16.54
CA GLY A 315 -8.45 10.11 16.52
C GLY A 315 -7.65 10.15 17.85
N GLY A 316 -6.32 10.10 17.74
CA GLY A 316 -5.38 10.03 18.88
C GLY A 316 -3.96 9.71 18.40
N THR A 317 -2.93 9.67 19.27
CA THR A 317 -1.54 9.35 18.88
C THR A 317 -1.09 8.01 19.45
N TYR A 318 -0.67 7.09 18.60
CA TYR A 318 -0.16 5.77 18.95
C TYR A 318 1.31 5.70 18.61
N ASN A 319 2.19 5.61 19.62
CA ASN A 319 3.61 5.41 19.40
C ASN A 319 3.93 3.92 19.56
N ASP A 320 4.33 3.28 18.47
CA ASP A 320 4.83 1.92 18.50
C ASP A 320 6.36 1.91 18.48
N SER A 321 6.93 1.19 19.43
CA SER A 321 8.38 0.97 19.54
C SER A 321 8.80 -0.48 19.32
N VAL A 322 7.85 -1.36 18.99
CA VAL A 322 8.06 -2.79 18.82
C VAL A 322 7.36 -3.27 17.56
N GLY A 323 8.08 -3.92 16.65
CA GLY A 323 7.50 -4.40 15.40
C GLY A 323 6.59 -5.62 15.56
N GLY A 324 5.64 -5.79 14.65
CA GLY A 324 4.78 -6.98 14.53
C GLY A 324 3.34 -6.77 15.00
N ASN A 325 2.90 -5.52 15.14
CA ASN A 325 1.55 -5.16 15.57
C ASN A 325 0.61 -4.91 14.38
N ALA A 326 -0.69 -5.15 14.60
CA ALA A 326 -1.72 -4.96 13.59
C ALA A 326 -2.68 -3.83 13.99
N TYR A 327 -2.61 -2.69 13.31
CA TYR A 327 -3.46 -1.53 13.55
C TYR A 327 -4.65 -1.55 12.59
N THR A 328 -5.86 -1.28 13.07
CA THR A 328 -7.04 -0.93 12.29
C THR A 328 -7.46 0.47 12.68
N ILE A 329 -7.30 1.45 11.78
CA ILE A 329 -7.44 2.87 12.11
C ILE A 329 -8.51 3.58 11.29
N GLY A 330 -9.17 4.56 11.92
CA GLY A 330 -10.15 5.49 11.33
C GLY A 330 -10.26 6.80 12.13
N GLY A 331 -11.07 7.75 11.64
CA GLY A 331 -11.50 8.93 12.41
C GLY A 331 -10.40 9.94 12.81
N GLY A 332 -9.33 10.09 12.01
CA GLY A 332 -8.24 11.06 12.27
C GLY A 332 -7.14 10.57 13.23
N THR A 333 -6.95 9.26 13.32
CA THR A 333 -5.91 8.64 14.16
C THR A 333 -4.50 8.91 13.62
N LEU A 334 -3.53 9.09 14.52
CA LEU A 334 -2.10 9.23 14.29
C LEU A 334 -1.36 7.99 14.83
N VAL A 335 -0.57 7.32 13.98
CA VAL A 335 0.29 6.19 14.39
C VAL A 335 1.76 6.53 14.04
N ASN A 336 2.57 6.72 15.07
CA ASN A 336 4.02 6.90 14.98
C ASN A 336 4.70 5.55 15.15
N LEU A 337 5.35 5.06 14.10
CA LEU A 337 6.07 3.78 14.13
C LEU A 337 7.58 4.03 14.22
N THR A 338 8.20 3.50 15.27
CA THR A 338 9.66 3.59 15.47
C THR A 338 10.38 2.26 15.29
N ALA A 339 9.64 1.15 15.24
CA ALA A 339 10.08 -0.16 14.79
C ALA A 339 9.44 -0.50 13.42
N GLY A 340 9.91 -1.57 12.78
CA GLY A 340 9.36 -2.04 11.50
C GLY A 340 8.75 -3.43 11.61
N GLY A 341 7.95 -3.83 10.62
CA GLY A 341 7.22 -5.10 10.62
C GLY A 341 5.77 -4.99 11.08
N ASP A 342 5.24 -3.77 11.17
CA ASP A 342 3.85 -3.51 11.55
C ASP A 342 2.92 -3.51 10.34
N THR A 343 1.66 -3.86 10.58
CA THR A 343 0.58 -3.84 9.58
C THR A 343 -0.46 -2.81 9.98
N ILE A 344 -0.69 -1.82 9.12
CA ILE A 344 -1.74 -0.82 9.33
C ILE A 344 -2.84 -1.05 8.30
N ARG A 345 -4.07 -1.28 8.77
CA ARG A 345 -5.28 -1.37 7.96
C ARG A 345 -6.12 -0.11 8.17
N VAL A 346 -6.40 0.60 7.09
CA VAL A 346 -7.30 1.76 7.12
C VAL A 346 -8.69 1.32 6.69
N THR A 347 -9.73 1.68 7.45
CA THR A 347 -11.12 1.33 7.14
C THR A 347 -11.67 2.10 5.94
N ASP A 348 -12.68 1.53 5.27
CA ASP A 348 -13.28 2.09 4.05
C ASP A 348 -13.91 3.48 4.30
N GLY A 349 -13.79 4.38 3.33
CA GLY A 349 -14.43 5.72 3.38
C GLY A 349 -13.72 6.79 4.22
N GLU A 350 -12.54 6.48 4.77
CA GLU A 350 -11.77 7.40 5.60
C GLU A 350 -10.94 8.41 4.77
N GLN A 351 -10.68 9.59 5.37
CA GLN A 351 -9.77 10.61 4.85
C GLN A 351 -8.48 10.59 5.67
N ILE A 352 -7.36 10.26 5.03
CA ILE A 352 -6.04 10.36 5.67
C ILE A 352 -5.50 11.76 5.38
N THR A 353 -5.64 12.68 6.35
CA THR A 353 -5.12 14.04 6.24
C THR A 353 -3.95 14.25 7.22
N ARG A 354 -2.76 14.42 6.64
CA ARG A 354 -1.58 15.11 7.19
C ARG A 354 -0.73 14.60 8.35
N ASP A 355 -1.07 13.57 9.11
CA ASP A 355 -0.12 13.13 10.15
C ASP A 355 -0.02 11.60 10.33
N THR A 356 -0.93 10.80 9.80
CA THR A 356 -1.21 9.45 10.31
C THR A 356 -0.07 8.41 10.30
N LEU A 357 0.98 8.56 9.48
CA LEU A 357 2.11 7.63 9.44
C LEU A 357 3.44 8.40 9.43
N ALA A 358 4.15 8.42 10.56
CA ALA A 358 5.52 8.90 10.65
C ALA A 358 6.45 7.74 11.04
N GLY A 359 7.22 7.24 10.09
CA GLY A 359 8.19 6.14 10.28
C GLY A 359 9.64 6.61 10.18
N THR A 360 10.49 6.20 11.13
CA THR A 360 11.96 6.39 11.05
C THR A 360 12.74 5.06 10.96
N ALA A 361 12.04 3.92 10.88
CA ALA A 361 12.62 2.59 10.95
C ALA A 361 13.26 2.13 9.62
N SER A 362 14.29 1.28 9.70
CA SER A 362 15.01 0.73 8.54
C SER A 362 14.39 -0.56 7.97
N VAL A 363 13.25 -0.99 8.50
CA VAL A 363 12.54 -2.23 8.14
C VAL A 363 11.13 -1.85 7.71
N ALA A 364 10.69 -2.35 6.56
CA ALA A 364 9.46 -1.92 5.90
C ALA A 364 8.20 -2.15 6.76
N ASN A 365 7.32 -1.14 6.79
CA ASN A 365 5.96 -1.29 7.31
C ASN A 365 4.99 -1.56 6.16
N THR A 366 3.89 -2.26 6.45
CA THR A 366 2.86 -2.59 5.45
C THR A 366 1.61 -1.77 5.73
N VAL A 367 1.23 -0.93 4.77
CA VAL A 367 -0.03 -0.18 4.81
C VAL A 367 -1.02 -0.83 3.87
N ILE A 368 -2.12 -1.35 4.41
CA ILE A 368 -3.19 -2.00 3.66
C ILE A 368 -4.38 -1.05 3.60
N LEU A 369 -4.64 -0.57 2.39
CA LEU A 369 -5.78 0.29 2.12
C LEU A 369 -7.00 -0.55 1.71
N GLY A 370 -8.13 -0.27 2.36
CA GLY A 370 -9.44 -0.79 2.00
C GLY A 370 -10.00 -0.18 0.71
N SER A 371 -11.31 -0.27 0.53
CA SER A 371 -12.03 0.28 -0.62
C SER A 371 -12.45 1.74 -0.36
N ALA A 372 -12.49 2.56 -1.41
CA ALA A 372 -12.95 3.96 -1.34
C ALA A 372 -12.23 4.83 -0.28
N VAL A 373 -10.94 4.59 -0.05
CA VAL A 373 -10.11 5.40 0.85
C VAL A 373 -9.54 6.60 0.08
N ASN A 374 -9.60 7.80 0.68
CA ASN A 374 -8.99 9.00 0.11
C ASN A 374 -7.73 9.42 0.89
N ILE A 375 -6.62 9.60 0.18
CA ILE A 375 -5.31 9.92 0.78
C ILE A 375 -4.85 11.29 0.28
N ASP A 376 -4.64 12.23 1.22
CA ASP A 376 -4.12 13.57 0.96
C ASP A 376 -2.93 13.86 1.92
N LEU A 377 -1.71 13.78 1.37
CA LEU A 377 -0.45 13.99 2.07
C LEU A 377 0.21 15.34 1.70
N THR A 378 -0.54 16.44 1.69
CA THR A 378 -0.09 17.73 1.12
C THR A 378 0.86 18.59 1.96
N ALA A 379 1.13 18.29 3.24
CA ALA A 379 2.05 19.12 4.04
C ALA A 379 2.77 18.35 5.16
N ASN A 380 4.08 18.13 4.94
CA ASN A 380 5.10 17.60 5.88
C ASN A 380 5.01 16.12 6.31
N GLY A 381 4.03 15.35 5.83
CA GLY A 381 3.96 13.90 6.07
C GLY A 381 4.73 13.12 5.00
N THR A 382 5.79 12.42 5.39
CA THR A 382 6.46 11.43 4.56
C THR A 382 6.00 10.04 4.98
N ILE A 383 5.48 9.26 4.02
CA ILE A 383 5.63 7.81 4.12
C ILE A 383 7.14 7.56 4.34
N GLY A 384 7.49 6.77 5.36
CA GLY A 384 8.88 6.57 5.74
C GLY A 384 9.65 5.92 4.60
N ARG A 385 10.97 6.14 4.57
CA ARG A 385 11.82 5.53 3.53
C ARG A 385 11.61 4.01 3.51
N TYR A 386 11.38 3.45 2.31
CA TYR A 386 11.23 2.02 2.04
C TYR A 386 9.90 1.38 2.45
N ASP A 387 8.87 2.18 2.71
CA ASP A 387 7.55 1.64 3.06
C ASP A 387 6.83 1.03 1.84
N VAL A 388 5.95 0.08 2.13
CA VAL A 388 5.11 -0.61 1.15
C VAL A 388 3.65 -0.21 1.36
N VAL A 389 3.10 0.51 0.38
CA VAL A 389 1.65 0.77 0.32
C VAL A 389 1.02 -0.29 -0.55
N SER A 390 0.17 -1.13 0.03
CA SER A 390 -0.60 -2.15 -0.69
C SER A 390 -2.08 -1.80 -0.69
N VAL A 391 -2.61 -1.59 -1.88
CA VAL A 391 -4.04 -1.38 -2.09
C VAL A 391 -4.63 -2.73 -2.46
N THR A 392 -5.54 -3.23 -1.64
CA THR A 392 -6.20 -4.53 -1.86
C THR A 392 -7.67 -4.40 -2.26
N GLY A 393 -8.27 -3.22 -2.02
CA GLY A 393 -9.64 -2.88 -2.40
C GLY A 393 -9.77 -2.24 -3.79
N SER A 394 -11.01 -1.88 -4.14
CA SER A 394 -11.37 -1.22 -5.39
C SER A 394 -11.92 0.19 -5.13
N GLY A 395 -11.79 1.11 -6.09
CA GLY A 395 -12.38 2.46 -5.99
C GLY A 395 -11.66 3.42 -5.05
N SER A 396 -10.43 3.11 -4.62
CA SER A 396 -9.62 3.98 -3.78
C SER A 396 -8.92 5.05 -4.62
N SER A 397 -8.80 6.26 -4.10
CA SER A 397 -8.19 7.38 -4.82
C SER A 397 -7.28 8.19 -3.92
N GLY A 398 -6.22 8.80 -4.45
CA GLY A 398 -5.39 9.64 -3.59
C GLY A 398 -4.18 10.26 -4.28
N MET A 399 -3.65 11.29 -3.64
CA MET A 399 -2.40 11.94 -3.98
C MET A 399 -1.30 11.48 -3.04
N LEU A 400 -0.32 10.72 -3.54
CA LEU A 400 0.84 10.32 -2.76
C LEU A 400 2.00 11.32 -3.00
N TYR A 401 2.45 11.94 -1.91
CA TYR A 401 3.65 12.76 -1.86
C TYR A 401 4.79 11.92 -1.25
N GLY A 402 5.49 11.15 -2.09
CA GLY A 402 6.62 10.32 -1.67
C GLY A 402 7.92 11.10 -1.57
N ASN A 403 8.81 10.69 -0.66
CA ASN A 403 10.21 11.13 -0.61
C ASN A 403 11.11 9.90 -0.85
N MET A 404 11.77 9.80 -2.02
CA MET A 404 12.80 8.82 -2.41
C MET A 404 12.60 7.35 -1.96
N ASN A 405 12.27 6.46 -2.92
CA ASN A 405 12.30 4.98 -2.87
C ASN A 405 11.12 4.25 -2.20
N ASP A 406 9.93 4.85 -2.19
CA ASP A 406 8.70 4.16 -1.77
C ASP A 406 8.15 3.26 -2.87
N THR A 407 7.51 2.14 -2.49
CA THR A 407 6.87 1.20 -3.44
C THR A 407 5.37 1.16 -3.22
N LEU A 408 4.60 1.58 -4.23
CA LEU A 408 3.16 1.41 -4.28
C LEU A 408 2.81 0.14 -5.07
N TYR A 409 2.16 -0.82 -4.39
CA TYR A 409 1.48 -1.95 -5.01
C TYR A 409 -0.02 -1.69 -5.06
N ALA A 410 -0.53 -1.36 -6.24
CA ALA A 410 -1.97 -1.26 -6.47
C ALA A 410 -2.52 -2.57 -7.03
N GLY A 411 -3.26 -3.32 -6.20
CA GLY A 411 -4.12 -4.44 -6.61
C GLY A 411 -5.60 -4.02 -6.59
N GLY A 412 -6.49 -4.83 -7.18
CA GLY A 412 -7.92 -4.50 -7.32
C GLY A 412 -8.23 -3.66 -8.56
N SER A 413 -9.50 -3.25 -8.74
CA SER A 413 -9.97 -2.53 -9.94
C SER A 413 -10.44 -1.10 -9.61
N ASN A 414 -10.37 -0.18 -10.57
CA ASN A 414 -10.85 1.21 -10.43
C ASN A 414 -10.16 2.04 -9.34
N ASN A 415 -8.89 1.76 -9.05
CA ASN A 415 -8.10 2.59 -8.16
C ASN A 415 -7.48 3.76 -8.94
N LEU A 416 -7.59 4.99 -8.42
CA LEU A 416 -7.12 6.22 -9.05
C LEU A 416 -6.06 6.89 -8.19
N PHE A 417 -4.79 6.59 -8.45
CA PHE A 417 -3.68 7.22 -7.73
C PHE A 417 -2.97 8.24 -8.62
N ALA A 418 -2.81 9.44 -8.09
CA ALA A 418 -1.93 10.45 -8.63
C ALA A 418 -0.69 10.54 -7.73
N VAL A 419 0.50 10.48 -8.31
CA VAL A 419 1.75 10.58 -7.57
C VAL A 419 2.47 11.82 -8.04
N THR A 420 2.84 12.71 -7.12
CA THR A 420 3.30 14.07 -7.45
C THR A 420 4.76 14.36 -7.10
N ALA A 421 5.54 13.36 -6.68
CA ALA A 421 6.97 13.47 -6.40
C ALA A 421 7.69 12.10 -6.54
N ASP A 422 9.03 12.11 -6.68
CA ASP A 422 9.98 11.00 -6.92
C ASP A 422 9.60 9.64 -6.30
N ALA A 423 8.72 8.89 -6.97
CA ALA A 423 8.19 7.62 -6.49
C ALA A 423 8.24 6.54 -7.58
N SER A 424 8.53 5.30 -7.17
CA SER A 424 8.48 4.13 -8.04
C SER A 424 7.15 3.41 -7.85
N VAL A 425 6.26 3.53 -8.83
CA VAL A 425 4.97 2.83 -8.80
C VAL A 425 5.09 1.50 -9.56
N THR A 426 5.06 0.38 -8.84
CA THR A 426 5.05 -0.97 -9.44
C THR A 426 3.64 -1.54 -9.43
N GLY A 427 2.94 -1.45 -10.57
CA GLY A 427 1.67 -2.14 -10.78
C GLY A 427 1.87 -3.62 -11.12
N ASN A 428 0.91 -4.47 -10.77
CA ASN A 428 0.83 -5.83 -11.29
C ASN A 428 -0.57 -6.07 -11.86
N GLY A 429 -0.69 -6.08 -13.19
CA GLY A 429 -1.82 -6.61 -13.93
C GLY A 429 -3.14 -5.83 -13.81
N GLY A 430 -3.59 -5.18 -14.88
CA GLY A 430 -4.97 -4.68 -15.02
C GLY A 430 -5.32 -3.39 -14.27
N SER A 431 -4.34 -2.69 -13.70
CA SER A 431 -4.52 -1.39 -13.04
C SER A 431 -4.46 -0.24 -14.06
N LEU A 432 -5.27 0.82 -13.85
CA LEU A 432 -5.15 2.11 -14.55
C LEU A 432 -4.15 2.98 -13.79
N LEU A 433 -2.96 3.18 -14.36
CA LEU A 433 -1.95 4.06 -13.78
C LEU A 433 -2.02 5.40 -14.50
N VAL A 434 -2.32 6.47 -13.75
CA VAL A 434 -2.42 7.82 -14.31
C VAL A 434 -1.20 8.65 -13.88
N ALA A 435 -0.42 9.09 -14.86
CA ALA A 435 0.69 10.02 -14.64
C ALA A 435 0.45 11.31 -15.45
N THR A 436 0.23 12.43 -14.76
CA THR A 436 0.03 13.74 -15.42
C THR A 436 1.14 14.71 -15.04
N GLY A 437 1.56 15.63 -15.92
CA GLY A 437 2.64 16.58 -15.61
C GLY A 437 4.02 15.93 -15.66
N ASN A 438 5.06 16.52 -15.05
CA ASN A 438 6.47 16.05 -15.14
C ASN A 438 6.81 14.81 -14.28
N ASN A 439 5.88 13.89 -14.07
CA ASN A 439 6.06 12.75 -13.17
C ASN A 439 6.82 11.60 -13.84
N THR A 440 7.57 10.82 -13.05
CA THR A 440 8.23 9.59 -13.52
C THR A 440 7.44 8.36 -13.07
N LEU A 441 7.04 7.51 -14.01
CA LEU A 441 6.39 6.23 -13.75
C LEU A 441 7.30 5.10 -14.26
N SER A 442 7.60 4.10 -13.42
CA SER A 442 8.45 2.96 -13.79
C SER A 442 7.67 1.66 -13.70
N VAL A 443 7.43 0.99 -14.82
CA VAL A 443 6.59 -0.22 -14.89
C VAL A 443 7.45 -1.44 -15.20
N TRP A 444 7.74 -2.21 -14.15
CA TRP A 444 8.74 -3.27 -14.16
C TRP A 444 8.18 -4.65 -14.52
N THR A 445 6.91 -4.93 -14.23
CA THR A 445 6.31 -6.27 -14.41
C THR A 445 4.82 -6.20 -14.78
N GLY A 446 4.33 -7.23 -15.50
CA GLY A 446 2.91 -7.42 -15.83
C GLY A 446 2.40 -6.58 -17.01
N SER A 447 1.19 -6.91 -17.50
CA SER A 447 0.46 -6.16 -18.53
C SER A 447 -0.41 -5.08 -17.88
N ASN A 448 -0.20 -3.81 -18.25
CA ASN A 448 -0.86 -2.67 -17.60
C ASN A 448 -1.60 -1.78 -18.62
N THR A 449 -2.63 -1.07 -18.14
CA THR A 449 -3.22 0.06 -18.87
C THR A 449 -2.70 1.35 -18.27
N ILE A 450 -1.92 2.10 -19.04
CA ILE A 450 -1.25 3.31 -18.57
C ILE A 450 -1.86 4.50 -19.29
N GLU A 451 -2.31 5.50 -18.55
CA GLU A 451 -2.74 6.79 -19.12
C GLU A 451 -1.77 7.87 -18.66
N ALA A 452 -1.00 8.43 -19.59
CA ALA A 452 0.00 9.43 -19.26
C ALA A 452 -0.19 10.69 -20.10
N SER A 453 -0.20 11.87 -19.46
CA SER A 453 -0.39 13.12 -20.21
C SER A 453 0.37 14.32 -19.65
N GLY A 454 0.54 15.35 -20.49
CA GLY A 454 1.04 16.65 -20.05
C GLY A 454 2.50 16.69 -19.60
N GLY A 455 3.37 15.89 -20.24
CA GLY A 455 4.83 15.91 -20.02
C GLY A 455 5.38 14.75 -19.19
N ALA A 456 4.56 13.76 -18.86
CA ALA A 456 4.96 12.63 -18.01
C ALA A 456 6.09 11.81 -18.62
N SER A 457 7.04 11.39 -17.79
CA SER A 457 8.12 10.48 -18.13
C SER A 457 7.76 9.05 -17.72
N LEU A 458 7.73 8.13 -18.66
CA LEU A 458 7.36 6.74 -18.42
C LEU A 458 8.53 5.83 -18.79
N TYR A 459 9.02 5.03 -17.86
CA TYR A 459 10.01 3.98 -18.08
C TYR A 459 9.34 2.61 -17.97
N VAL A 460 9.10 1.96 -19.11
CA VAL A 460 8.45 0.64 -19.14
C VAL A 460 9.47 -0.42 -19.56
N THR A 461 9.85 -1.27 -18.61
CA THR A 461 10.72 -2.43 -18.88
C THR A 461 9.93 -3.73 -19.06
N SER A 462 8.65 -3.73 -18.68
CA SER A 462 7.72 -4.85 -18.88
C SER A 462 7.23 -4.97 -20.33
N SER A 463 6.72 -6.16 -20.66
CA SER A 463 6.16 -6.49 -21.98
C SER A 463 4.63 -6.45 -21.98
N ASP A 464 4.01 -6.36 -23.15
CA ASP A 464 2.55 -6.47 -23.36
C ASP A 464 1.71 -5.42 -22.60
N ASN A 465 2.17 -4.17 -22.54
CA ASN A 465 1.40 -3.05 -21.95
C ASN A 465 0.53 -2.33 -22.98
N THR A 466 -0.62 -1.79 -22.54
CA THR A 466 -1.43 -0.82 -23.29
C THR A 466 -1.18 0.58 -22.74
N ILE A 467 -0.46 1.41 -23.49
CA ILE A 467 -0.09 2.77 -23.09
C ILE A 467 -0.89 3.75 -23.92
N SER A 468 -1.60 4.67 -23.28
CA SER A 468 -2.36 5.72 -23.95
C SER A 468 -2.11 7.08 -23.33
N GLY A 469 -2.29 8.15 -24.09
CA GLY A 469 -1.96 9.46 -23.54
C GLY A 469 -1.87 10.61 -24.51
N SER A 470 -1.47 11.76 -23.98
CA SER A 470 -1.15 12.93 -24.80
C SER A 470 0.10 13.68 -24.32
N ALA A 471 1.00 13.99 -25.24
CA ALA A 471 2.23 14.74 -24.97
C ALA A 471 3.06 14.18 -23.79
N MET A 472 3.63 12.97 -23.95
CA MET A 472 4.45 12.29 -22.94
C MET A 472 5.87 11.99 -23.43
N ASN A 473 6.79 11.76 -22.50
CA ASN A 473 8.12 11.21 -22.72
C ASN A 473 8.13 9.71 -22.35
N LEU A 474 8.26 8.82 -23.33
CA LEU A 474 8.23 7.37 -23.13
C LEU A 474 9.59 6.75 -23.40
N ALA A 475 10.14 6.02 -22.43
CA ALA A 475 11.31 5.17 -22.56
C ALA A 475 10.90 3.69 -22.41
N LEU A 476 11.14 2.88 -23.44
CA LEU A 476 10.76 1.46 -23.47
C LEU A 476 11.99 0.54 -23.48
N GLN A 477 11.87 -0.63 -22.85
CA GLN A 477 12.84 -1.74 -22.96
C GLN A 477 12.16 -3.11 -23.18
N GLY A 478 10.90 -3.28 -22.80
CA GLY A 478 10.16 -4.53 -23.01
C GLY A 478 9.61 -4.66 -24.44
N GLY A 479 9.21 -5.88 -24.83
CA GLY A 479 8.57 -6.16 -26.12
C GLY A 479 7.04 -6.29 -26.02
N GLY A 480 6.33 -6.43 -27.13
CA GLY A 480 4.88 -6.62 -27.19
C GLY A 480 4.02 -5.42 -26.77
N ASN A 481 4.59 -4.24 -26.51
CA ASN A 481 3.79 -3.10 -26.02
C ASN A 481 2.94 -2.47 -27.14
N SER A 482 1.69 -2.13 -26.83
CA SER A 482 0.78 -1.37 -27.68
C SER A 482 0.64 0.06 -27.14
N VAL A 483 1.05 1.04 -27.94
CA VAL A 483 1.18 2.43 -27.52
C VAL A 483 0.31 3.31 -28.42
N ASN A 484 -0.66 4.03 -27.86
CA ASN A 484 -1.58 4.90 -28.60
C ASN A 484 -1.53 6.35 -28.08
N LEU A 485 -0.85 7.24 -28.80
CA LEU A 485 -0.55 8.60 -28.34
C LEU A 485 -1.21 9.66 -29.23
N THR A 486 -1.80 10.65 -28.57
CA THR A 486 -2.36 11.85 -29.22
C THR A 486 -1.51 13.09 -28.90
N GLY A 487 -1.57 14.12 -29.74
CA GLY A 487 -0.70 15.29 -29.58
C GLY A 487 0.80 15.00 -29.85
N ASN A 488 1.69 15.88 -29.37
CA ASN A 488 3.14 15.82 -29.64
C ASN A 488 3.87 14.99 -28.57
N ALA A 489 4.23 13.74 -28.86
CA ALA A 489 4.93 12.85 -27.93
C ALA A 489 6.43 12.70 -28.25
N THR A 490 7.23 12.40 -27.23
CA THR A 490 8.63 11.94 -27.39
C THR A 490 8.72 10.49 -26.96
N VAL A 491 9.10 9.59 -27.86
CA VAL A 491 9.27 8.16 -27.55
C VAL A 491 10.70 7.75 -27.89
N SER A 492 11.37 7.08 -26.96
CA SER A 492 12.66 6.45 -27.19
C SER A 492 12.59 4.98 -26.79
N ASP A 493 12.97 4.10 -27.69
CA ASP A 493 13.50 2.81 -27.26
C ASP A 493 14.85 3.09 -26.57
N ALA A 494 15.02 2.59 -25.34
CA ALA A 494 16.25 2.75 -24.57
C ALA A 494 17.34 1.76 -24.97
N ASN A 495 17.00 0.77 -25.80
CA ASN A 495 17.94 -0.22 -26.30
C ASN A 495 17.75 -0.54 -27.79
N PRO A 496 17.88 0.48 -28.67
CA PRO A 496 17.61 0.32 -30.10
C PRO A 496 18.56 -0.67 -30.81
N TRP A 497 19.60 -1.17 -30.12
CA TRP A 497 20.65 -2.01 -30.71
C TRP A 497 20.93 -3.34 -29.99
N ALA A 498 20.38 -3.66 -28.81
CA ALA A 498 20.87 -4.81 -28.03
C ALA A 498 19.99 -6.06 -27.93
N TYR A 499 18.98 -6.25 -28.78
CA TYR A 499 18.46 -7.60 -29.05
C TYR A 499 19.27 -8.29 -30.15
N GLY A 500 20.54 -8.61 -29.81
CA GLY A 500 21.36 -9.53 -30.58
C GLY A 500 20.97 -10.99 -30.28
N ILE A 501 21.30 -11.88 -31.22
CA ILE A 501 21.34 -13.36 -31.13
C ILE A 501 20.02 -14.16 -31.09
N ALA A 502 19.20 -14.10 -32.14
CA ALA A 502 18.52 -15.31 -32.64
C ALA A 502 18.02 -15.15 -34.10
N SER A 503 18.57 -15.96 -35.03
CA SER A 503 18.05 -16.12 -36.39
C SER A 503 16.75 -16.95 -36.37
N GLY A 504 15.63 -16.35 -35.96
CA GLY A 504 14.31 -16.97 -35.89
C GLY A 504 13.17 -15.97 -36.14
N ALA A 505 11.98 -16.47 -36.49
CA ALA A 505 10.85 -15.71 -37.03
C ALA A 505 10.54 -14.39 -36.30
N GLU A 506 10.30 -13.35 -37.10
CA GLU A 506 10.24 -11.94 -36.71
C GLU A 506 8.98 -11.63 -35.91
N THR A 507 9.13 -11.47 -34.59
CA THR A 507 8.08 -10.96 -33.71
C THR A 507 8.26 -9.46 -33.52
N VAL A 508 7.23 -8.68 -33.84
CA VAL A 508 7.19 -7.22 -33.63
C VAL A 508 7.57 -6.88 -32.20
N GLN A 509 8.54 -5.99 -32.03
CA GLN A 509 9.04 -5.62 -30.72
C GLN A 509 8.07 -4.67 -30.01
N ASN A 510 7.65 -3.56 -30.61
CA ASN A 510 6.56 -2.72 -30.08
C ASN A 510 5.69 -2.16 -31.21
N GLN A 511 4.42 -1.87 -30.91
CA GLN A 511 3.48 -1.25 -31.85
C GLN A 511 3.07 0.15 -31.37
N PHE A 512 3.41 1.16 -32.16
CA PHE A 512 3.10 2.56 -31.88
C PHE A 512 2.03 3.06 -32.86
N THR A 513 0.92 3.57 -32.34
CA THR A 513 -0.08 4.35 -33.06
C THR A 513 -0.03 5.79 -32.56
N VAL A 514 0.35 6.74 -33.41
CA VAL A 514 0.67 8.11 -32.95
C VAL A 514 0.07 9.18 -33.87
N GLN A 515 -0.20 10.36 -33.31
CA GLN A 515 -0.68 11.51 -34.08
C GLN A 515 0.43 12.46 -34.52
N SER A 516 1.48 12.68 -33.71
CA SER A 516 2.62 13.55 -34.05
C SER A 516 3.75 13.41 -33.03
N GLY A 517 4.96 13.86 -33.37
CA GLY A 517 6.04 14.07 -32.40
C GLY A 517 7.40 13.49 -32.78
N GLN A 518 8.25 13.24 -31.79
CA GLN A 518 9.62 12.74 -31.96
C GLN A 518 9.73 11.27 -31.53
N PHE A 519 10.25 10.43 -32.41
CA PHE A 519 10.36 8.99 -32.18
C PHE A 519 11.79 8.54 -32.45
N ASN A 520 12.42 7.89 -31.48
CA ASN A 520 13.73 7.24 -31.63
C ASN A 520 13.54 5.74 -31.37
N LEU A 521 13.35 4.99 -32.45
CA LEU A 521 12.96 3.58 -32.41
C LEU A 521 14.11 2.72 -32.94
N GLY A 522 14.23 1.50 -32.44
CA GLY A 522 15.19 0.53 -32.96
C GLY A 522 14.68 -0.90 -32.84
N GLY A 523 15.45 -1.84 -33.38
CA GLY A 523 14.99 -3.22 -33.50
C GLY A 523 13.74 -3.36 -34.38
N GLN A 524 12.93 -4.39 -34.13
CA GLN A 524 11.78 -4.77 -34.96
C GLN A 524 10.48 -4.03 -34.58
N ASP A 525 10.58 -2.74 -34.24
CA ASP A 525 9.45 -1.89 -33.88
C ASP A 525 8.56 -1.55 -35.11
N GLN A 526 7.26 -1.41 -34.87
CA GLN A 526 6.26 -0.96 -35.86
C GLN A 526 5.66 0.39 -35.46
N LEU A 527 5.84 1.39 -36.32
CA LEU A 527 5.23 2.72 -36.17
C LEU A 527 4.11 2.92 -37.20
N LEU A 528 2.91 3.24 -36.73
CA LEU A 528 1.78 3.70 -37.51
C LEU A 528 1.41 5.11 -37.07
N GLN A 529 1.52 6.09 -37.97
CA GLN A 529 1.08 7.46 -37.70
C GLN A 529 -0.18 7.79 -38.48
N THR A 530 -1.21 8.31 -37.82
CA THR A 530 -2.55 8.56 -38.40
C THR A 530 -2.90 10.05 -38.59
N GLY A 531 -1.93 10.89 -38.98
CA GLY A 531 -2.09 12.34 -39.17
C GLY A 531 -0.92 13.14 -38.59
N GLY A 532 -1.00 14.47 -38.58
CA GLY A 532 0.05 15.35 -38.02
C GLY A 532 1.39 15.30 -38.79
N SER A 533 2.45 15.88 -38.20
CA SER A 533 3.85 15.76 -38.65
C SER A 533 4.65 15.01 -37.59
N ALA A 534 5.50 14.08 -38.00
CA ALA A 534 6.40 13.33 -37.13
C ALA A 534 7.86 13.48 -37.56
N ALA A 535 8.75 13.48 -36.57
CA ALA A 535 10.19 13.34 -36.75
C ALA A 535 10.62 11.97 -36.20
N VAL A 536 11.00 11.06 -37.09
CA VAL A 536 11.30 9.67 -36.74
C VAL A 536 12.77 9.39 -37.00
N THR A 537 13.47 8.89 -35.98
CA THR A 537 14.79 8.29 -36.10
C THR A 537 14.63 6.77 -35.99
N LEU A 538 15.07 6.04 -37.00
CA LEU A 538 15.03 4.57 -37.04
C LEU A 538 16.45 4.01 -36.98
N ALA A 539 16.65 3.01 -36.12
CA ALA A 539 17.92 2.32 -35.93
C ALA A 539 17.75 0.79 -36.10
N GLY A 540 18.00 0.28 -37.31
CA GLY A 540 18.02 -1.16 -37.65
C GLY A 540 16.66 -1.87 -37.70
N GLY A 541 16.28 -2.43 -38.86
CA GLY A 541 15.15 -3.37 -39.02
C GLY A 541 13.72 -2.82 -38.85
N GLY A 542 13.52 -1.52 -38.62
CA GLY A 542 12.21 -0.96 -38.28
C GLY A 542 11.21 -0.89 -39.45
N ASN A 543 9.91 -0.99 -39.14
CA ASN A 543 8.82 -0.74 -40.09
C ASN A 543 8.08 0.54 -39.69
N ALA A 544 7.96 1.51 -40.62
CA ALA A 544 7.26 2.77 -40.35
C ALA A 544 6.26 3.07 -41.47
N THR A 545 4.97 3.19 -41.11
CA THR A 545 3.89 3.62 -42.01
C THR A 545 3.33 4.97 -41.52
N LEU A 546 3.55 6.05 -42.27
CA LEU A 546 3.12 7.39 -41.88
C LEU A 546 2.13 7.94 -42.92
N SER A 547 0.94 8.33 -42.45
CA SER A 547 -0.09 8.96 -43.29
C SER A 547 -0.19 10.48 -43.07
N GLY A 548 0.70 11.05 -42.25
CA GLY A 548 0.81 12.47 -41.99
C GLY A 548 1.37 13.23 -43.19
N SER A 549 1.47 14.56 -43.09
CA SER A 549 2.14 15.36 -44.13
C SER A 549 3.27 16.14 -43.48
N GLN A 550 4.37 16.35 -44.20
CA GLN A 550 5.62 16.93 -43.66
C GLN A 550 6.26 16.02 -42.60
N ASP A 551 6.20 14.72 -42.81
CA ASP A 551 6.92 13.77 -41.97
C ASP A 551 8.43 13.80 -42.32
N SER A 552 9.30 13.63 -41.33
CA SER A 552 10.76 13.59 -41.51
C SER A 552 11.33 12.34 -40.88
N ILE A 553 11.92 11.48 -41.71
CA ILE A 553 12.53 10.23 -41.27
C ILE A 553 14.04 10.31 -41.47
N THR A 554 14.81 10.08 -40.41
CA THR A 554 16.25 9.78 -40.50
C THR A 554 16.46 8.33 -40.09
N ALA A 555 16.80 7.48 -41.05
CA ALA A 555 17.03 6.07 -40.81
C ALA A 555 18.52 5.76 -40.93
N THR A 556 19.10 5.23 -39.86
CA THR A 556 20.52 4.82 -39.82
C THR A 556 20.61 3.31 -39.63
N ASP A 557 21.21 2.59 -40.58
CA ASP A 557 21.24 1.12 -40.57
C ASP A 557 22.68 0.60 -40.52
N GLN A 558 23.25 0.55 -39.31
CA GLN A 558 24.66 0.20 -39.13
C GLN A 558 24.93 -1.32 -39.15
N ALA A 559 23.91 -2.21 -39.10
CA ALA A 559 24.19 -3.65 -38.99
C ALA A 559 23.04 -4.68 -39.22
N TYR A 560 21.74 -4.33 -39.18
CA TYR A 560 20.70 -5.34 -38.84
C TYR A 560 19.34 -5.20 -39.55
N GLY A 561 19.32 -5.29 -40.87
CA GLY A 561 18.07 -5.46 -41.62
C GLY A 561 17.51 -4.14 -42.16
N GLY A 562 17.02 -4.19 -43.41
CA GLY A 562 16.56 -2.99 -44.11
C GLY A 562 15.24 -2.48 -43.57
N ASN A 563 15.16 -1.17 -43.32
CA ASN A 563 13.92 -0.53 -42.89
C ASN A 563 12.86 -0.58 -44.00
N ASN A 564 11.61 -0.84 -43.66
CA ASN A 564 10.47 -0.72 -44.58
C ASN A 564 9.66 0.53 -44.23
N ILE A 565 9.73 1.53 -45.09
CA ILE A 565 9.15 2.85 -44.87
C ILE A 565 8.03 3.05 -45.90
N VAL A 566 6.81 3.27 -45.42
CA VAL A 566 5.63 3.60 -46.24
C VAL A 566 5.13 4.97 -45.83
N LEU A 567 5.11 5.91 -46.76
CA LEU A 567 4.63 7.27 -46.57
C LEU A 567 3.44 7.49 -47.50
N THR A 568 2.27 7.80 -46.96
CA THR A 568 1.05 7.98 -47.78
C THR A 568 0.54 9.41 -47.83
N GLY A 569 1.12 10.34 -47.06
CA GLY A 569 0.78 11.75 -47.16
C GLY A 569 1.72 12.55 -48.05
N ALA A 570 1.69 13.88 -47.89
CA ALA A 570 2.33 14.81 -48.82
C ALA A 570 3.49 15.58 -48.17
N ASN A 571 4.49 15.95 -48.97
CA ASN A 571 5.64 16.76 -48.57
C ASN A 571 6.54 16.11 -47.49
N ASP A 572 6.64 14.79 -47.50
CA ASP A 572 7.46 14.05 -46.54
C ASP A 572 8.94 14.06 -46.93
N SER A 573 9.83 13.78 -45.99
CA SER A 573 11.27 13.71 -46.22
C SER A 573 11.84 12.43 -45.60
N VAL A 574 12.64 11.72 -46.38
CA VAL A 574 13.37 10.54 -45.90
C VAL A 574 14.85 10.74 -46.17
N SER A 575 15.65 10.65 -45.12
CA SER A 575 17.11 10.60 -45.15
C SER A 575 17.58 9.24 -44.68
N LEU A 576 18.02 8.41 -45.62
CA LEU A 576 18.66 7.12 -45.33
C LEU A 576 20.18 7.34 -45.26
N ILE A 577 20.81 6.93 -44.15
CA ILE A 577 22.25 7.10 -43.89
C ILE A 577 22.85 5.75 -43.49
N ASN A 578 23.86 5.25 -44.21
CA ASN A 578 24.55 3.97 -43.93
C ASN A 578 23.58 2.79 -43.89
N VAL A 579 23.37 2.07 -45.00
CA VAL A 579 22.48 0.90 -45.06
C VAL A 579 23.32 -0.37 -45.13
N ALA A 580 23.62 -0.99 -43.99
CA ALA A 580 24.45 -2.18 -43.90
C ALA A 580 23.60 -3.45 -43.68
N GLY A 581 23.58 -4.32 -44.69
CA GLY A 581 23.23 -5.74 -44.54
C GLY A 581 21.96 -6.21 -45.27
N SER A 582 20.94 -5.36 -45.48
CA SER A 582 19.69 -5.74 -46.19
C SER A 582 18.97 -4.55 -46.83
N ALA A 583 18.10 -4.82 -47.81
CA ALA A 583 17.41 -3.82 -48.62
C ALA A 583 16.42 -2.96 -47.83
N ALA A 584 16.72 -1.67 -47.65
CA ALA A 584 15.71 -0.69 -47.23
C ALA A 584 14.73 -0.42 -48.40
N THR A 585 13.43 -0.51 -48.14
CA THR A 585 12.36 -0.21 -49.10
C THR A 585 11.65 1.07 -48.67
N VAL A 586 11.46 2.00 -49.62
CA VAL A 586 10.68 3.23 -49.39
C VAL A 586 9.56 3.27 -50.43
N SER A 587 8.31 3.37 -49.96
CA SER A 587 7.15 3.66 -50.81
C SER A 587 6.51 4.95 -50.34
N ALA A 588 6.53 6.01 -51.17
CA ALA A 588 6.10 7.34 -50.76
C ALA A 588 5.07 7.97 -51.73
N ALA A 589 4.00 8.55 -51.19
CA ALA A 589 2.94 9.20 -51.95
C ALA A 589 3.29 10.64 -52.38
N LEU A 590 2.29 11.38 -52.90
CA LEU A 590 2.41 12.65 -53.60
C LEU A 590 3.24 13.72 -52.84
N GLY A 591 4.48 13.97 -53.27
CA GLY A 591 5.30 15.12 -52.86
C GLY A 591 6.45 14.81 -51.89
N ALA A 592 6.82 13.54 -51.69
CA ALA A 592 7.94 13.19 -50.81
C ALA A 592 9.34 13.45 -51.43
N PHE A 593 10.28 13.93 -50.63
CA PHE A 593 11.71 14.04 -50.96
C PHE A 593 12.50 12.89 -50.31
N VAL A 594 13.03 11.99 -51.14
CA VAL A 594 13.84 10.86 -50.68
C VAL A 594 15.30 11.11 -51.03
N LYS A 595 16.12 11.31 -49.99
CA LYS A 595 17.58 11.35 -50.10
C LYS A 595 18.15 10.10 -49.46
N ALA A 596 18.92 9.35 -50.22
CA ALA A 596 19.68 8.23 -49.70
C ALA A 596 21.17 8.46 -49.91
N SER A 597 21.94 8.38 -48.83
CA SER A 597 23.40 8.42 -48.84
C SER A 597 23.91 7.15 -48.17
N ASP A 598 24.61 6.33 -48.93
CA ASP A 598 25.32 5.18 -48.38
C ASP A 598 26.82 5.50 -48.34
N ASP A 599 27.50 5.28 -47.21
CA ASP A 599 28.96 5.38 -47.12
C ASP A 599 29.62 4.01 -46.90
N THR A 600 28.87 2.96 -46.53
CA THR A 600 29.44 1.74 -45.91
C THR A 600 28.82 0.38 -46.31
N GLY A 601 27.71 0.28 -47.06
CA GLY A 601 26.99 -1.01 -47.15
C GLY A 601 26.09 -1.29 -48.36
N SER A 602 26.04 -2.58 -48.74
CA SER A 602 25.32 -3.10 -49.91
C SER A 602 23.80 -2.97 -49.82
N LYS A 603 23.21 -2.42 -50.89
CA LYS A 603 21.82 -2.61 -51.37
C LYS A 603 20.73 -1.76 -50.67
N ILE A 604 20.38 -0.61 -51.27
CA ILE A 604 19.01 -0.06 -51.16
C ILE A 604 18.13 -0.89 -52.08
N GLY A 605 16.96 -1.37 -51.63
CA GLY A 605 16.07 -2.18 -52.45
C GLY A 605 14.79 -1.42 -52.75
N ALA A 606 14.65 -0.99 -53.99
CA ALA A 606 13.43 -0.41 -54.56
C ALA A 606 12.85 0.81 -53.80
N VAL A 607 13.02 1.98 -54.40
CA VAL A 607 12.13 3.11 -54.13
C VAL A 607 10.94 2.93 -55.06
N ASN A 608 9.90 2.24 -54.59
CA ASN A 608 8.76 1.85 -55.41
C ASN A 608 7.59 2.82 -55.24
N ASP A 609 7.04 3.32 -56.35
CA ASP A 609 5.91 4.25 -56.43
C ASP A 609 6.13 5.68 -55.89
N ASN A 610 7.28 6.30 -56.17
CA ASN A 610 7.43 7.75 -55.97
C ASN A 610 6.69 8.52 -57.08
N SER A 611 5.45 8.91 -56.80
CA SER A 611 4.67 9.71 -57.74
C SER A 611 5.13 11.17 -57.88
N ASN A 612 6.09 11.69 -57.08
CA ASN A 612 6.79 13.01 -57.17
C ASN A 612 8.05 13.03 -56.24
N GLU A 613 9.01 13.96 -56.17
CA GLU A 613 9.40 15.20 -56.90
C GLU A 613 10.92 15.22 -57.26
N SER A 614 11.76 14.45 -56.55
CA SER A 614 13.17 14.17 -56.90
C SER A 614 13.70 12.99 -56.09
N LEU A 615 14.31 12.01 -56.75
CA LEU A 615 15.10 10.96 -56.10
C LEU A 615 16.58 11.31 -56.29
N VAL A 616 17.30 11.53 -55.18
CA VAL A 616 18.75 11.70 -55.18
C VAL A 616 19.38 10.56 -54.40
N PHE A 617 20.14 9.73 -55.10
CA PHE A 617 20.96 8.70 -54.48
C PHE A 617 22.44 9.01 -54.69
N ILE A 618 23.19 8.92 -53.61
CA ILE A 618 24.65 9.04 -53.59
C ILE A 618 25.19 7.73 -53.02
N GLY A 619 25.79 6.94 -53.89
CA GLY A 619 26.38 5.65 -53.56
C GLY A 619 27.71 5.79 -52.87
N GLY A 620 27.98 4.84 -51.98
CA GLY A 620 29.20 4.75 -51.19
C GLY A 620 30.25 3.82 -51.78
N SER A 621 31.14 3.36 -50.89
CA SER A 621 32.22 2.42 -51.20
C SER A 621 31.83 0.94 -51.07
N GLY A 622 30.53 0.64 -50.87
CA GLY A 622 29.96 -0.70 -50.68
C GLY A 622 30.06 -1.62 -51.92
N SER A 623 29.59 -2.87 -51.80
CA SER A 623 29.88 -3.91 -52.81
C SER A 623 28.95 -3.96 -54.03
N SER A 624 27.72 -3.42 -53.98
CA SER A 624 26.78 -3.20 -55.12
C SER A 624 25.53 -2.43 -54.68
N SER A 625 24.99 -1.54 -55.53
CA SER A 625 23.70 -0.85 -55.32
C SER A 625 22.61 -1.37 -56.27
N THR A 626 21.34 -1.51 -55.83
CA THR A 626 20.22 -1.87 -56.71
C THR A 626 19.09 -0.83 -56.61
N VAL A 627 19.22 0.26 -57.35
CA VAL A 627 18.22 1.34 -57.37
C VAL A 627 17.18 1.05 -58.46
N LEU A 628 16.07 0.43 -58.05
CA LEU A 628 14.90 0.22 -58.91
C LEU A 628 13.89 1.35 -58.67
N ALA A 629 13.92 2.41 -59.49
CA ALA A 629 12.93 3.48 -59.44
C ALA A 629 11.69 3.17 -60.31
N ALA A 630 11.30 1.89 -60.42
CA ALA A 630 10.36 1.38 -61.44
C ALA A 630 8.94 2.02 -61.45
N GLY A 631 8.59 2.81 -60.44
CA GLY A 631 7.35 3.59 -60.36
C GLY A 631 7.54 5.12 -60.40
N SER A 632 8.77 5.63 -60.55
CA SER A 632 9.02 7.09 -60.60
C SER A 632 8.45 7.70 -61.88
N ASN A 633 7.68 8.77 -61.72
CA ASN A 633 7.22 9.64 -62.82
C ASN A 633 8.02 10.95 -62.92
N THR A 634 9.17 11.04 -62.22
CA THR A 634 10.01 12.25 -62.12
C THR A 634 11.48 11.95 -62.37
N ALA A 635 12.27 12.99 -62.63
CA ALA A 635 13.70 12.88 -62.85
C ALA A 635 14.43 12.26 -61.65
N VAL A 636 15.12 11.16 -61.90
CA VAL A 636 16.02 10.46 -60.97
C VAL A 636 17.44 10.97 -61.17
N THR A 637 18.09 11.42 -60.10
CA THR A 637 19.54 11.71 -60.10
C THR A 637 20.27 10.67 -59.26
N LEU A 638 21.17 9.94 -59.89
CA LEU A 638 21.92 8.87 -59.28
C LEU A 638 23.42 9.04 -59.49
N PHE A 639 24.17 8.86 -58.40
CA PHE A 639 25.61 8.59 -58.42
C PHE A 639 25.88 7.21 -57.80
N GLY A 640 26.39 6.26 -58.58
CA GLY A 640 26.65 4.87 -58.17
C GLY A 640 27.81 4.69 -57.18
N GLY A 641 28.54 5.76 -56.87
CA GLY A 641 29.65 5.72 -55.92
C GLY A 641 30.85 4.94 -56.44
N GLN A 642 31.59 4.29 -55.54
CA GLN A 642 32.71 3.40 -55.87
C GLN A 642 32.27 1.91 -55.92
N SER A 643 30.96 1.65 -55.84
CA SER A 643 30.38 0.31 -55.71
C SER A 643 30.39 -0.46 -57.02
N ASN A 644 30.60 -1.78 -57.02
CA ASN A 644 30.59 -2.61 -58.23
C ASN A 644 29.19 -3.17 -58.54
N HIS A 645 28.83 -3.37 -59.80
CA HIS A 645 27.60 -4.01 -60.28
C HIS A 645 26.32 -3.27 -59.83
N ASN A 646 26.29 -1.96 -60.00
CA ASN A 646 25.09 -1.20 -59.71
C ASN A 646 23.98 -1.57 -60.71
N ILE A 647 22.78 -1.92 -60.25
CA ILE A 647 21.60 -2.14 -61.10
C ILE A 647 20.66 -0.95 -60.90
N VAL A 648 20.36 -0.24 -61.97
CA VAL A 648 19.71 1.07 -61.92
C VAL A 648 18.63 1.18 -62.98
N SER A 649 17.46 1.69 -62.60
CA SER A 649 16.41 2.13 -63.52
C SER A 649 16.00 3.56 -63.20
N GLY A 650 15.90 4.43 -64.22
CA GLY A 650 15.40 5.81 -64.10
C GLY A 650 13.89 5.93 -63.89
N GLY A 651 13.15 4.82 -63.86
CA GLY A 651 11.69 4.82 -63.71
C GLY A 651 10.94 4.92 -65.03
N ASN A 652 9.71 5.43 -65.02
CA ASN A 652 8.81 5.43 -66.18
C ASN A 652 8.74 6.79 -66.91
N ALA A 653 9.22 7.87 -66.29
CA ALA A 653 9.22 9.21 -66.88
C ALA A 653 10.32 10.11 -66.26
N GLY A 654 10.47 11.32 -66.80
CA GLY A 654 11.48 12.30 -66.37
C GLY A 654 12.79 12.21 -67.16
N ASN A 655 13.61 13.27 -67.07
CA ASN A 655 14.96 13.31 -67.65
C ASN A 655 15.94 12.81 -66.59
N ASN A 656 16.26 11.54 -66.61
CA ASN A 656 17.07 10.89 -65.58
C ASN A 656 18.57 11.15 -65.81
N SER A 657 19.32 11.31 -64.72
CA SER A 657 20.77 11.45 -64.72
C SER A 657 21.36 10.31 -63.91
N LEU A 658 21.86 9.30 -64.60
CA LEU A 658 22.36 8.05 -64.03
C LEU A 658 23.86 7.95 -64.27
N ASN A 659 24.65 8.03 -63.21
CA ASN A 659 26.12 7.99 -63.29
C ASN A 659 26.66 6.86 -62.41
N GLY A 660 27.40 5.92 -62.96
CA GLY A 660 28.02 4.80 -62.22
C GLY A 660 29.17 5.16 -61.30
N GLY A 661 29.66 6.40 -61.35
CA GLY A 661 30.77 6.84 -60.50
C GLY A 661 32.07 6.12 -60.86
N GLY A 662 32.80 5.64 -59.86
CA GLY A 662 34.03 4.85 -60.04
C GLY A 662 33.83 3.34 -59.96
N GLY A 663 32.59 2.87 -59.84
CA GLY A 663 32.20 1.47 -59.82
C GLY A 663 32.55 0.68 -61.09
N THR A 664 32.38 -0.64 -61.03
CA THR A 664 32.57 -1.53 -62.20
C THR A 664 31.40 -2.47 -62.45
N GLY A 665 31.01 -2.68 -63.71
CA GLY A 665 30.03 -3.72 -64.07
C GLY A 665 28.56 -3.32 -63.94
N ASP A 666 28.25 -2.03 -64.11
CA ASP A 666 26.93 -1.47 -63.84
C ASP A 666 25.90 -1.78 -64.94
N LEU A 667 24.63 -1.92 -64.57
CA LEU A 667 23.47 -2.02 -65.46
C LEU A 667 22.58 -0.78 -65.27
N PHE A 668 22.49 0.06 -66.29
CA PHE A 668 21.63 1.24 -66.32
C PHE A 668 20.48 1.05 -67.31
N SER A 669 19.27 1.38 -66.89
CA SER A 669 18.10 1.50 -67.76
C SER A 669 17.56 2.92 -67.69
N ALA A 670 17.51 3.57 -68.85
CA ALA A 670 17.13 4.97 -69.00
C ALA A 670 15.74 5.27 -68.43
N GLY A 671 14.74 4.49 -68.86
CA GLY A 671 13.37 4.63 -68.38
C GLY A 671 12.57 5.67 -69.15
N GLY A 672 12.70 6.94 -68.77
CA GLY A 672 11.94 8.08 -69.30
C GLY A 672 12.36 8.50 -70.71
N ASN A 673 12.26 9.81 -71.01
CA ASN A 673 12.80 10.38 -72.24
C ASN A 673 13.96 11.30 -71.84
N ASN A 674 14.92 11.52 -72.75
CA ASN A 674 15.98 12.51 -72.54
C ASN A 674 16.92 12.17 -71.36
N ASP A 675 17.15 10.88 -71.15
CA ASP A 675 17.99 10.39 -70.06
C ASP A 675 19.49 10.48 -70.39
N VAL A 676 20.31 10.68 -69.35
CA VAL A 676 21.77 10.66 -69.42
C VAL A 676 22.29 9.48 -68.60
N LEU A 677 22.93 8.53 -69.26
CA LEU A 677 23.52 7.34 -68.67
C LEU A 677 25.03 7.40 -68.86
N ILE A 678 25.77 7.37 -67.76
CA ILE A 678 27.23 7.34 -67.74
C ILE A 678 27.64 6.09 -66.98
N GLY A 679 28.33 5.15 -67.64
CA GLY A 679 28.86 3.97 -66.99
C GLY A 679 29.91 4.29 -65.92
N GLY A 680 30.24 3.28 -65.11
CA GLY A 680 31.26 3.42 -64.07
C GLY A 680 32.68 3.55 -64.63
N GLY A 681 33.62 4.00 -63.79
CA GLY A 681 35.02 4.22 -64.15
C GLY A 681 35.82 2.99 -64.62
N GLY A 682 35.29 1.77 -64.47
CA GLY A 682 35.90 0.56 -65.05
C GLY A 682 34.92 -0.60 -65.27
N GLY A 683 35.40 -1.72 -65.83
CA GLY A 683 34.60 -2.93 -66.05
C GLY A 683 33.67 -2.84 -67.26
N TYR A 684 32.77 -3.83 -67.41
CA TYR A 684 31.84 -3.92 -68.53
C TYR A 684 30.46 -3.40 -68.12
N ASN A 685 30.11 -2.17 -68.50
CA ASN A 685 28.80 -1.60 -68.17
C ASN A 685 27.76 -2.02 -69.23
N THR A 686 26.51 -2.19 -68.82
CA THR A 686 25.36 -2.36 -69.70
C THR A 686 24.48 -1.12 -69.62
N LEU A 687 24.34 -0.40 -70.72
CA LEU A 687 23.49 0.78 -70.81
C LEU A 687 22.32 0.45 -71.74
N VAL A 688 21.11 0.46 -71.19
CA VAL A 688 19.86 0.15 -71.89
C VAL A 688 19.12 1.46 -72.17
N SER A 689 18.93 1.77 -73.45
CA SER A 689 18.13 2.94 -73.86
C SER A 689 16.64 2.73 -73.59
N ALA A 690 15.87 3.81 -73.66
CA ALA A 690 14.42 3.77 -73.65
C ALA A 690 13.89 4.34 -74.97
N ALA A 691 12.63 4.74 -75.01
CA ALA A 691 12.13 5.56 -76.10
C ALA A 691 12.46 7.01 -75.80
N GLY A 692 12.93 7.77 -76.81
CA GLY A 692 13.27 9.17 -76.62
C GLY A 692 14.60 9.53 -77.24
N ASN A 693 15.27 10.53 -76.66
CA ASN A 693 16.59 10.96 -77.10
C ASN A 693 17.58 10.75 -75.96
N GLU A 694 18.16 9.57 -75.86
CA GLU A 694 19.02 9.23 -74.73
C GLU A 694 20.49 9.57 -75.01
N THR A 695 21.25 9.89 -73.97
CA THR A 695 22.71 10.04 -74.03
C THR A 695 23.35 8.91 -73.24
N LEU A 696 23.93 7.93 -73.94
CA LEU A 696 24.55 6.76 -73.34
C LEU A 696 26.06 6.86 -73.51
N THR A 697 26.81 6.92 -72.41
CA THR A 697 28.28 7.00 -72.42
C THR A 697 28.86 5.85 -71.62
N GLY A 698 29.62 4.97 -72.27
CA GLY A 698 30.22 3.79 -71.64
C GLY A 698 31.13 4.12 -70.44
N ALA A 699 31.97 5.15 -70.61
CA ALA A 699 32.94 5.67 -69.63
C ALA A 699 33.95 4.64 -69.09
N GLY A 700 35.10 5.11 -68.60
CA GLY A 700 36.11 4.24 -67.98
C GLY A 700 36.86 3.28 -68.92
N LEU A 701 37.46 2.25 -68.34
CA LEU A 701 38.16 1.17 -69.04
C LEU A 701 37.29 -0.09 -69.11
N GLY A 702 36.92 -0.54 -70.31
CA GLY A 702 36.12 -1.75 -70.53
C GLY A 702 35.46 -1.78 -71.91
N ASN A 703 34.83 -2.91 -72.24
CA ASN A 703 33.98 -3.07 -73.42
C ASN A 703 32.51 -3.07 -73.01
N ASP A 704 31.85 -1.92 -73.08
CA ASP A 704 30.47 -1.78 -72.65
C ASP A 704 29.48 -2.44 -73.62
N LEU A 705 28.28 -2.71 -73.11
CA LEU A 705 27.14 -3.22 -73.85
C LEU A 705 26.06 -2.13 -73.94
N PHE A 706 25.79 -1.66 -75.15
CA PHE A 706 24.69 -0.74 -75.42
C PHE A 706 23.49 -1.52 -75.94
N SER A 707 22.44 -1.64 -75.13
CA SER A 707 21.20 -2.30 -75.53
C SER A 707 20.18 -1.26 -76.00
N ILE A 708 19.93 -1.21 -77.30
CA ILE A 708 19.03 -0.24 -77.91
C ILE A 708 17.63 -0.83 -78.01
N THR A 709 16.66 -0.22 -77.32
CA THR A 709 15.27 -0.72 -77.26
C THR A 709 14.39 -0.21 -78.40
N GLY A 710 14.77 0.90 -79.04
CA GLY A 710 14.02 1.54 -80.14
C GLY A 710 12.92 2.48 -79.63
N GLY A 711 11.96 2.81 -80.49
CA GLY A 711 10.82 3.67 -80.12
C GLY A 711 10.86 5.10 -80.70
N GLY A 712 11.71 5.34 -81.69
CA GLY A 712 11.91 6.65 -82.33
C GLY A 712 13.05 7.45 -81.69
N GLY A 713 13.08 8.75 -81.96
CA GLY A 713 14.04 9.69 -81.37
C GLY A 713 15.49 9.55 -81.88
N THR A 714 16.43 10.14 -81.13
CA THR A 714 17.85 10.25 -81.47
C THR A 714 18.73 10.01 -80.26
N ASP A 715 19.34 8.84 -80.21
CA ASP A 715 20.28 8.46 -79.15
C ASP A 715 21.70 8.87 -79.51
N LEU A 716 22.39 9.48 -78.55
CA LEU A 716 23.81 9.80 -78.62
C LEU A 716 24.60 8.74 -77.86
N ILE A 717 25.44 8.01 -78.58
CA ILE A 717 26.32 6.98 -78.02
C ILE A 717 27.75 7.53 -77.96
N GLY A 718 28.22 7.78 -76.73
CA GLY A 718 29.56 8.27 -76.42
C GLY A 718 30.48 7.16 -75.93
N ASN A 719 31.79 7.27 -76.23
CA ASN A 719 32.80 6.28 -75.86
C ASN A 719 32.41 4.84 -76.25
N PHE A 720 31.86 4.68 -77.46
CA PHE A 720 31.41 3.38 -77.95
C PHE A 720 32.61 2.42 -78.07
N SER A 721 32.69 1.47 -77.13
CA SER A 721 33.67 0.39 -77.11
C SER A 721 32.95 -0.88 -76.64
N GLY A 722 33.24 -2.03 -77.23
CA GLY A 722 32.50 -3.27 -76.98
C GLY A 722 31.40 -3.54 -78.01
N GLN A 723 30.18 -3.75 -77.55
CA GLN A 723 29.06 -4.22 -78.38
C GLN A 723 27.82 -3.35 -78.21
N MET A 724 27.09 -3.18 -79.30
CA MET A 724 25.73 -2.67 -79.30
C MET A 724 24.80 -3.79 -79.74
N VAL A 725 23.71 -4.00 -79.01
CA VAL A 725 22.68 -5.00 -79.33
C VAL A 725 21.38 -4.25 -79.63
N LEU A 726 20.82 -4.50 -80.79
CA LEU A 726 19.53 -3.97 -81.18
C LEU A 726 18.41 -4.86 -80.62
N GLY A 727 17.34 -4.22 -80.13
CA GLY A 727 16.14 -4.88 -79.64
C GLY A 727 15.47 -5.80 -80.67
N ALA A 728 14.59 -6.68 -80.19
CA ALA A 728 13.94 -7.67 -81.05
C ALA A 728 13.15 -7.00 -82.18
N GLY A 729 13.42 -7.39 -83.43
CA GLY A 729 12.78 -6.82 -84.61
C GLY A 729 13.41 -5.53 -85.14
N LEU A 730 14.44 -5.01 -84.46
CA LEU A 730 15.21 -3.87 -84.94
C LEU A 730 16.34 -4.30 -85.88
N SER A 731 16.54 -3.50 -86.93
CA SER A 731 17.61 -3.66 -87.90
C SER A 731 18.03 -2.32 -88.46
N VAL A 732 19.30 -2.17 -88.78
CA VAL A 732 19.82 -0.97 -89.46
C VAL A 732 19.19 -0.85 -90.85
N SER A 733 18.53 0.27 -91.11
CA SER A 733 17.92 0.64 -92.39
C SER A 733 18.80 1.57 -93.22
N SER A 734 19.62 2.41 -92.57
CA SER A 734 20.63 3.23 -93.24
C SER A 734 21.83 3.52 -92.33
N GLU A 735 22.98 3.69 -92.96
CA GLU A 735 24.26 4.03 -92.31
C GLU A 735 24.90 5.20 -93.05
N THR A 736 25.22 6.28 -92.34
CA THR A 736 25.92 7.43 -92.90
C THR A 736 26.95 7.98 -91.93
N VAL A 737 28.14 8.33 -92.42
CA VAL A 737 29.11 9.06 -91.62
C VAL A 737 28.92 10.55 -91.88
N SER A 738 28.66 11.32 -90.83
CA SER A 738 28.52 12.78 -90.89
C SER A 738 29.29 13.40 -89.74
N GLY A 739 30.17 14.37 -90.06
CA GLY A 739 30.95 15.09 -89.04
C GLY A 739 31.94 14.24 -88.24
N GLY A 740 32.35 13.07 -88.74
CA GLY A 740 33.24 12.15 -88.03
C GLY A 740 32.55 11.17 -87.09
N SER A 741 31.22 11.22 -87.01
CA SER A 741 30.39 10.28 -86.26
C SER A 741 29.56 9.43 -87.21
N MET A 742 29.27 8.20 -86.79
CA MET A 742 28.40 7.29 -87.52
C MET A 742 26.96 7.50 -87.12
N ASN A 743 26.09 7.71 -88.09
CA ASN A 743 24.66 7.86 -87.93
C ASN A 743 23.98 6.62 -88.50
N LEU A 744 23.32 5.87 -87.63
CA LEU A 744 22.50 4.71 -87.99
C LEU A 744 21.03 5.11 -87.89
N VAL A 745 20.22 4.66 -88.84
CA VAL A 745 18.76 4.75 -88.74
C VAL A 745 18.21 3.34 -88.69
N LEU A 746 17.44 3.01 -87.67
CA LEU A 746 16.80 1.70 -87.52
C LEU A 746 15.48 1.64 -88.30
N ASN A 747 14.98 0.45 -88.57
CA ASN A 747 13.73 0.21 -89.32
C ASN A 747 12.46 0.73 -88.63
N ASP A 748 12.52 1.04 -87.33
CA ASP A 748 11.44 1.70 -86.57
C ASP A 748 11.54 3.24 -86.58
N GLY A 749 12.61 3.80 -87.16
CA GLY A 749 12.86 5.23 -87.22
C GLY A 749 13.74 5.79 -86.10
N THR A 750 14.26 4.97 -85.17
CA THR A 750 15.26 5.44 -84.19
C THR A 750 16.57 5.82 -84.88
N HIS A 751 17.12 6.98 -84.53
CA HIS A 751 18.44 7.44 -84.97
C HIS A 751 19.48 7.17 -83.89
N LEU A 752 20.62 6.57 -84.25
CA LEU A 752 21.75 6.37 -83.35
C LEU A 752 22.96 7.15 -83.87
N ILE A 753 23.53 8.02 -83.04
CA ILE A 753 24.74 8.77 -83.34
C ILE A 753 25.88 8.20 -82.51
N LEU A 754 26.77 7.44 -83.14
CA LEU A 754 27.96 6.89 -82.52
C LEU A 754 29.11 7.90 -82.66
N SER A 755 29.39 8.60 -81.57
CA SER A 755 30.34 9.72 -81.54
C SER A 755 31.77 9.24 -81.82
N GLY A 756 32.41 9.82 -82.84
CA GLY A 756 33.80 9.52 -83.20
C GLY A 756 34.04 8.15 -83.87
N ILE A 757 32.98 7.44 -84.24
CA ILE A 757 33.06 6.16 -84.96
C ILE A 757 32.91 6.39 -86.46
N GLY A 758 33.91 5.98 -87.24
CA GLY A 758 33.89 6.11 -88.71
C GLY A 758 33.41 4.87 -89.45
N ALA A 759 33.43 3.70 -88.82
CA ALA A 759 33.04 2.43 -89.41
C ALA A 759 32.59 1.44 -88.32
N ILE A 760 31.71 0.49 -88.67
CA ILE A 760 31.23 -0.58 -87.78
C ILE A 760 31.29 -1.94 -88.46
N HIS A 761 31.30 -2.99 -87.64
CA HIS A 761 31.00 -4.35 -88.05
C HIS A 761 29.66 -4.78 -87.47
N GLN A 762 28.75 -5.23 -88.33
CA GLN A 762 27.45 -5.76 -87.92
C GLN A 762 27.39 -7.28 -88.15
N SER A 763 26.96 -8.02 -87.13
CA SER A 763 26.66 -9.46 -87.20
C SER A 763 25.28 -9.72 -86.59
N GLY A 764 24.27 -9.82 -87.46
CA GLY A 764 22.87 -9.90 -87.03
C GLY A 764 22.44 -8.63 -86.28
N SER A 765 21.91 -8.80 -85.06
CA SER A 765 21.49 -7.70 -84.19
C SER A 765 22.63 -7.09 -83.37
N VAL A 766 23.88 -7.52 -83.57
CA VAL A 766 25.06 -7.04 -82.83
C VAL A 766 25.91 -6.14 -83.71
N ILE A 767 26.31 -4.98 -83.18
CA ILE A 767 27.17 -3.98 -83.81
C ILE A 767 28.42 -3.79 -82.95
N THR A 768 29.60 -3.74 -83.57
CA THR A 768 30.87 -3.39 -82.93
C THR A 768 31.58 -2.29 -83.72
N ALA A 769 32.44 -1.50 -83.06
CA ALA A 769 33.33 -0.58 -83.76
C ALA A 769 34.32 -1.37 -84.65
N ALA A 770 34.64 -0.83 -85.83
CA ALA A 770 35.58 -1.44 -86.79
C ALA A 770 37.02 -1.00 -86.59
#